data_AF-A0A946S880-F1
#
_entry.id   AF-A0A946S880-F1
#
_cell.length_a   1.000
_cell.length_b   1.000
_cell.length_c   1.000
_cell.angle_alpha   90.00
_cell.angle_beta   90.00
_cell.angle_gamma   90.00
#
_symmetry.space_group_name_H-M   'P 1'
#
loop_
_entity.id
_entity.type
_entity.pdbx_description
1 polymer ?
#
loop_
_entity_poly.entity_id
_entity_poly.type
_entity_poly.pdbx_seq_one_letter_code
_entity_poly.pdbx_strand_id
1 'polypeptide(L)'
;NYDSSATLSNNISCTYPEIQFRDCDGNCYNESDYSYLPPHPLEDQTICVEEVVTGCMDADNPGFNPNANVPDPDACLVGGCLIPFACNYDEDADYIDVSSCEFSSCIGCTDPDACNYDPTATLSSAALCTFPTNPFRDCDGICYNDSDGDDICDEQEIAGCTDLLAVNYNQFATDDDGSCEILVGGCVIPFACNYDPAADFYDPGSCDFNFPCAGGGTAGMSEAGCTNSYACNYGAEGVPCQFFDAAGDICMIGGCNHPSACNYNDDAQYNDGSCEFSSCATYGCTLSGACNFNDSATYNDGSCDYTSCYGCTNTLSENFDSNATHNDGSCIIHGCTVSVACNYDVNATSENGSCEYVSCMNLGCTDSAACNYDSNAIVSDGSCVTATYGFDCNGNCITDLNNNNICDADDIYGCTDANALNFNNGATVNNGTCLYDTFGCTDEMACNFNHQASSDNGSCEFISCYGCMNDIACNFNVDATHPSECTYVSLYEINGATQTIIGHDELYTYPITAGSEYIWSVIGGEIVSGLGTNEVIVVWSDVSGSLTVREISSTGCEGFDVVLNLGSVSSIFDHTVQFSVYPNPANDNIVVVSDLGLSIVTIFDATGRDVYKQQLVNRTNTIDVSNLANGTYRIVADTNDGRRMQTIVISH
;
A
#
# COMPACT_ATOMS: atom_id res chain seq x y z
N ASN A 1 21.52 -19.11 -19.50
CA ASN A 1 21.53 -19.76 -20.83
C ASN A 1 22.71 -19.28 -21.67
N TYR A 2 23.67 -20.14 -22.02
CA TYR A 2 24.79 -19.75 -22.90
C TYR A 2 24.38 -19.96 -24.36
N ASP A 3 24.33 -18.88 -25.13
CA ASP A 3 24.07 -18.90 -26.58
C ASP A 3 25.40 -18.78 -27.34
N SER A 4 25.76 -19.83 -28.09
CA SER A 4 26.97 -19.89 -28.91
C SER A 4 26.92 -19.05 -30.20
N SER A 5 25.91 -18.20 -30.38
CA SER A 5 25.74 -17.36 -31.58
C SER A 5 25.90 -15.85 -31.34
N ALA A 6 26.24 -15.41 -30.13
CA ALA A 6 26.44 -13.99 -29.83
C ALA A 6 27.73 -13.44 -30.48
N THR A 7 27.59 -12.74 -31.61
CA THR A 7 28.68 -11.95 -32.20
C THR A 7 28.76 -10.57 -31.56
N LEU A 8 29.95 -10.22 -31.03
CA LEU A 8 30.32 -8.90 -30.51
C LEU A 8 30.02 -7.80 -31.54
N SER A 9 28.86 -7.19 -31.41
CA SER A 9 28.44 -6.03 -32.21
C SER A 9 27.35 -5.29 -31.45
N ASN A 10 27.77 -4.61 -30.37
CA ASN A 10 27.42 -3.23 -30.07
C ASN A 10 28.05 -2.88 -28.71
N ASN A 11 28.65 -1.69 -28.66
CA ASN A 11 29.19 -1.04 -27.47
C ASN A 11 28.05 -0.78 -26.45
N ILE A 12 27.54 -1.83 -25.82
CA ILE A 12 26.79 -1.73 -24.57
C ILE A 12 27.80 -2.08 -23.50
N SER A 13 28.38 -1.05 -22.90
CA SER A 13 28.87 -1.16 -21.54
C SER A 13 27.71 -1.72 -20.72
N CYS A 14 27.86 -2.92 -20.15
CA CYS A 14 27.10 -3.29 -18.96
C CYS A 14 27.57 -2.36 -17.84
N THR A 15 27.12 -1.11 -17.86
CA THR A 15 27.08 -0.28 -16.67
C THR A 15 26.05 -0.93 -15.77
N TYR A 16 26.52 -1.56 -14.70
CA TYR A 16 25.73 -1.89 -13.52
C TYR A 16 24.73 -0.76 -13.26
N PRO A 17 23.41 -0.98 -13.40
CA PRO A 17 22.48 -0.25 -12.57
C PRO A 17 22.59 -0.86 -11.17
N GLU A 18 22.69 0.00 -10.17
CA GLU A 18 22.68 -0.33 -8.74
C GLU A 18 21.38 -1.06 -8.33
N ILE A 19 21.24 -2.34 -8.67
CA ILE A 19 20.16 -3.19 -8.18
C ILE A 19 20.80 -4.52 -7.74
N GLN A 20 21.30 -4.57 -6.52
CA GLN A 20 22.08 -5.66 -5.92
C GLN A 20 21.33 -6.99 -5.70
N PHE A 21 20.16 -7.21 -6.31
CA PHE A 21 19.24 -8.27 -5.87
C PHE A 21 18.54 -9.05 -7.00
N ARG A 22 19.10 -9.16 -8.22
CA ARG A 22 18.51 -10.01 -9.28
C ARG A 22 19.52 -10.86 -10.03
N ASP A 23 19.11 -12.08 -10.38
CA ASP A 23 19.86 -12.96 -11.30
C ASP A 23 19.62 -12.59 -12.77
N CYS A 24 20.37 -13.23 -13.67
CA CYS A 24 20.26 -12.99 -15.12
C CYS A 24 18.92 -13.42 -15.74
N ASP A 25 18.08 -14.16 -15.00
CA ASP A 25 16.75 -14.59 -15.41
C ASP A 25 15.65 -13.68 -14.82
N GLY A 26 16.03 -12.64 -14.06
CA GLY A 26 15.14 -11.63 -13.48
C GLY A 26 14.55 -12.02 -12.12
N ASN A 27 14.98 -13.13 -11.52
CA ASN A 27 14.53 -13.55 -10.19
C ASN A 27 15.25 -12.75 -9.11
N CYS A 28 14.56 -12.48 -8.00
CA CYS A 28 15.19 -11.85 -6.84
C CYS A 28 16.23 -12.80 -6.23
N TYR A 29 17.49 -12.38 -6.22
CA TYR A 29 18.65 -13.22 -5.86
C TYR A 29 19.68 -12.39 -5.10
N ASN A 30 20.07 -12.86 -3.92
CA ASN A 30 21.10 -12.22 -3.13
C ASN A 30 22.46 -12.86 -3.43
N GLU A 31 23.37 -12.10 -4.05
CA GLU A 31 24.70 -12.60 -4.42
C GLU A 31 25.61 -12.85 -3.22
N SER A 32 25.30 -12.26 -2.05
CA SER A 32 26.15 -12.37 -0.85
C SER A 32 26.01 -13.71 -0.13
N ASP A 33 24.86 -14.39 -0.27
CA ASP A 33 24.54 -15.65 0.41
C ASP A 33 24.03 -16.76 -0.52
N TYR A 34 23.97 -16.50 -1.84
CA TYR A 34 23.48 -17.42 -2.87
C TYR A 34 22.01 -17.87 -2.66
N SER A 35 21.16 -17.00 -2.11
CA SER A 35 19.76 -17.31 -1.83
C SER A 35 18.77 -16.64 -2.80
N TYR A 36 17.64 -17.30 -3.04
CA TYR A 36 16.52 -16.75 -3.80
C TYR A 36 15.53 -16.06 -2.87
N LEU A 37 15.27 -14.77 -3.12
CA LEU A 37 14.29 -13.99 -2.38
C LEU A 37 12.91 -14.10 -3.07
N PRO A 38 11.80 -14.11 -2.31
CA PRO A 38 10.47 -14.10 -2.90
C PRO A 38 10.18 -12.75 -3.61
N PRO A 39 9.55 -12.76 -4.81
CA PRO A 39 9.15 -11.53 -5.49
C PRO A 39 7.96 -10.85 -4.80
N HIS A 40 7.92 -9.51 -4.87
CA HIS A 40 6.89 -8.68 -4.23
C HIS A 40 5.46 -9.01 -4.75
N PRO A 41 4.43 -9.13 -3.87
CA PRO A 41 3.07 -9.51 -4.31
C PRO A 41 2.20 -8.37 -4.88
N LEU A 42 2.53 -7.10 -4.63
CA LEU A 42 1.60 -5.98 -4.88
C LEU A 42 2.07 -4.95 -5.93
N GLU A 43 3.28 -5.07 -6.47
CA GLU A 43 3.77 -4.25 -7.60
C GLU A 43 4.65 -5.10 -8.52
N ASP A 44 4.16 -5.34 -9.74
CA ASP A 44 4.78 -5.91 -10.96
C ASP A 44 6.18 -6.57 -10.88
N GLN A 45 6.42 -7.38 -9.85
CA GLN A 45 7.63 -8.16 -9.58
C GLN A 45 8.96 -7.38 -9.63
N THR A 46 8.97 -6.04 -9.54
CA THR A 46 10.14 -5.18 -9.84
C THR A 46 11.03 -4.81 -8.65
N ILE A 47 10.64 -5.12 -7.40
CA ILE A 47 11.43 -4.80 -6.20
C ILE A 47 11.84 -6.08 -5.45
N CYS A 48 13.10 -6.16 -5.04
CA CYS A 48 13.68 -7.22 -4.19
C CYS A 48 14.26 -6.54 -2.94
N VAL A 49 13.75 -6.88 -1.74
CA VAL A 49 14.16 -6.25 -0.46
C VAL A 49 14.33 -7.33 0.62
N GLU A 50 15.35 -7.17 1.48
CA GLU A 50 15.68 -8.10 2.57
C GLU A 50 14.69 -8.04 3.77
N GLU A 51 13.94 -6.95 3.96
CA GLU A 51 12.78 -6.91 4.87
C GLU A 51 11.69 -5.99 4.31
N VAL A 52 10.44 -6.48 4.26
CA VAL A 52 9.26 -5.68 3.91
C VAL A 52 8.59 -5.27 5.22
N VAL A 53 8.57 -3.98 5.48
CA VAL A 53 7.87 -3.40 6.62
C VAL A 53 6.71 -2.59 6.04
N THR A 54 5.49 -3.11 6.18
CA THR A 54 4.27 -2.40 5.82
C THR A 54 3.85 -1.47 6.95
N GLY A 55 3.14 -0.39 6.61
CA GLY A 55 2.56 0.50 7.61
C GLY A 55 2.13 1.83 7.02
N CYS A 56 1.57 2.69 7.88
CA CYS A 56 1.25 4.04 7.48
C CYS A 56 2.54 4.85 7.25
N MET A 57 2.69 5.46 6.08
CA MET A 57 3.85 6.26 5.71
C MET A 57 3.65 7.77 5.91
N ASP A 58 2.46 8.20 6.33
CA ASP A 58 2.14 9.60 6.64
C ASP A 58 2.66 9.95 8.03
N ALA A 59 3.67 10.83 8.11
CA ALA A 59 4.31 11.23 9.36
C ALA A 59 3.40 12.01 10.32
N ASP A 60 2.31 12.58 9.82
CA ASP A 60 1.32 13.30 10.62
C ASP A 60 0.19 12.37 11.15
N ASN A 61 0.13 11.12 10.66
CA ASN A 61 -0.86 10.13 11.11
C ASN A 61 -0.40 9.46 12.41
N PRO A 62 -1.25 9.27 13.42
CA PRO A 62 -0.81 8.61 14.66
C PRO A 62 -0.43 7.13 14.50
N GLY A 63 -0.90 6.46 13.43
CA GLY A 63 -0.47 5.13 13.03
C GLY A 63 0.85 5.09 12.23
N PHE A 64 1.59 6.20 12.14
CA PHE A 64 2.83 6.29 11.37
C PHE A 64 3.87 5.26 11.81
N ASN A 65 4.38 4.51 10.85
CA ASN A 65 5.50 3.60 11.05
C ASN A 65 6.75 4.17 10.36
N PRO A 66 7.76 4.67 11.11
CA PRO A 66 8.97 5.25 10.53
C PRO A 66 9.85 4.23 9.79
N ASN A 67 9.66 2.94 10.05
CA ASN A 67 10.37 1.86 9.38
C ASN A 67 9.60 1.34 8.15
N ALA A 68 8.37 1.80 7.91
CA ALA A 68 7.59 1.33 6.77
C ALA A 68 8.24 1.73 5.44
N ASN A 69 8.54 0.73 4.63
CA ASN A 69 9.09 0.89 3.28
C ASN A 69 8.06 0.56 2.19
N VAL A 70 6.86 0.12 2.58
CA VAL A 70 5.70 -0.13 1.70
C VAL A 70 4.44 0.47 2.35
N PRO A 71 3.65 1.27 1.60
CA PRO A 71 2.43 1.87 2.15
C PRO A 71 1.35 0.82 2.36
N ASP A 72 0.73 0.84 3.54
CA ASP A 72 -0.45 0.06 3.87
C ASP A 72 -1.59 1.02 4.28
N PRO A 73 -2.60 1.22 3.41
CA PRO A 73 -3.71 2.13 3.69
C PRO A 73 -4.52 1.71 4.93
N ASP A 74 -4.59 0.40 5.21
CA ASP A 74 -5.35 -0.14 6.34
C ASP A 74 -4.58 0.01 7.66
N ALA A 75 -3.30 0.41 7.60
CA ALA A 75 -2.48 0.68 8.78
C ALA A 75 -2.51 2.16 9.22
N CYS A 76 -3.06 3.06 8.41
CA CYS A 76 -3.26 4.46 8.80
C CYS A 76 -4.54 4.58 9.61
N LEU A 77 -4.46 5.25 10.77
CA LEU A 77 -5.64 5.51 11.58
C LEU A 77 -6.49 6.61 10.95
N VAL A 78 -7.80 6.43 10.94
CA VAL A 78 -8.76 7.39 10.40
C VAL A 78 -9.28 8.28 11.53
N GLY A 79 -9.00 9.58 11.43
CA GLY A 79 -9.49 10.58 12.36
C GLY A 79 -10.93 10.99 12.06
N GLY A 80 -11.76 11.11 13.09
CA GLY A 80 -13.15 11.56 12.98
C GLY A 80 -13.70 12.05 14.32
N CYS A 81 -15.00 12.28 14.41
CA CYS A 81 -15.59 12.74 15.67
C CYS A 81 -16.10 11.58 16.51
N LEU A 82 -15.36 11.21 17.56
CA LEU A 82 -15.75 10.14 18.50
C LEU A 82 -16.60 10.61 19.69
N ILE A 83 -17.07 11.86 19.70
CA ILE A 83 -17.91 12.38 20.78
C ILE A 83 -19.36 11.96 20.54
N PRO A 84 -19.99 11.11 21.38
CA PRO A 84 -21.28 10.47 21.06
C PRO A 84 -22.45 11.42 20.84
N PHE A 85 -22.35 12.65 21.34
CA PHE A 85 -23.40 13.67 21.20
C PHE A 85 -23.06 14.74 20.15
N ALA A 86 -21.92 14.64 19.47
CA ALA A 86 -21.62 15.49 18.33
C ALA A 86 -22.59 15.19 17.17
N CYS A 87 -22.92 16.21 16.39
CA CYS A 87 -23.88 16.09 15.29
C CYS A 87 -23.35 15.25 14.13
N ASN A 88 -22.03 15.14 14.00
CA ASN A 88 -21.34 14.30 13.02
C ASN A 88 -20.56 13.16 13.70
N TYR A 89 -21.08 12.63 14.82
CA TYR A 89 -20.50 11.47 15.48
C TYR A 89 -20.26 10.32 14.49
N ASP A 90 -19.05 9.80 14.51
CA ASP A 90 -18.57 8.73 13.65
C ASP A 90 -18.00 7.60 14.53
N GLU A 91 -18.70 6.48 14.60
CA GLU A 91 -18.28 5.32 15.40
C GLU A 91 -17.17 4.51 14.72
N ASP A 92 -16.95 4.71 13.42
CA ASP A 92 -15.95 3.98 12.63
C ASP A 92 -14.57 4.67 12.66
N ALA A 93 -14.45 5.84 13.29
CA ALA A 93 -13.19 6.56 13.45
C ALA A 93 -12.26 5.86 14.48
N ASP A 94 -10.98 5.77 14.17
CA ASP A 94 -9.97 5.14 15.04
C ASP A 94 -9.52 6.06 16.20
N TYR A 95 -9.57 7.37 15.97
CA TYR A 95 -9.24 8.37 16.96
C TYR A 95 -10.00 9.68 16.75
N ILE A 96 -10.08 10.48 17.81
CA ILE A 96 -10.77 11.76 17.75
C ILE A 96 -9.93 12.83 17.03
N ASP A 97 -10.47 13.38 15.95
CA ASP A 97 -10.11 14.69 15.44
C ASP A 97 -11.11 15.72 15.98
N VAL A 98 -10.72 16.38 17.07
CA VAL A 98 -11.53 17.39 17.75
C VAL A 98 -11.98 18.51 16.81
N SER A 99 -11.14 18.87 15.83
CA SER A 99 -11.44 19.97 14.89
C SER A 99 -12.52 19.59 13.88
N SER A 100 -12.74 18.28 13.68
CA SER A 100 -13.79 17.76 12.81
C SER A 100 -15.16 17.70 13.50
N CYS A 101 -15.22 17.72 14.83
CA CYS A 101 -16.47 17.60 15.58
C CYS A 101 -17.38 18.83 15.40
N GLU A 102 -18.62 18.57 14.98
CA GLU A 102 -19.65 19.56 14.73
C GLU A 102 -20.71 19.46 15.84
N PHE A 103 -21.07 20.60 16.43
CA PHE A 103 -22.01 20.66 17.55
C PHE A 103 -23.19 21.59 17.29
N SER A 104 -23.22 22.36 16.21
CA SER A 104 -24.22 23.39 15.98
C SER A 104 -25.38 22.95 15.10
N SER A 105 -25.20 22.00 14.19
CA SER A 105 -26.23 21.62 13.21
C SER A 105 -27.42 20.87 13.81
N CYS A 106 -27.24 20.25 14.98
CA CYS A 106 -28.25 19.47 15.68
C CYS A 106 -28.68 20.10 17.02
N ILE A 107 -28.24 21.35 17.29
CA ILE A 107 -28.73 22.15 18.41
C ILE A 107 -30.10 22.72 18.07
N GLY A 108 -31.05 22.59 19.01
CA GLY A 108 -32.36 23.18 18.91
C GLY A 108 -33.08 23.22 20.26
N CYS A 109 -34.33 23.67 20.22
CA CYS A 109 -35.20 23.63 21.40
C CYS A 109 -35.80 22.23 21.54
N THR A 110 -35.42 21.50 22.59
CA THR A 110 -35.97 20.15 22.87
C THR A 110 -37.04 20.15 23.96
N ASP A 111 -37.44 21.35 24.42
CA ASP A 111 -38.51 21.51 25.41
C ASP A 111 -39.89 21.36 24.72
N PRO A 112 -40.69 20.33 25.06
CA PRO A 112 -41.99 20.09 24.44
C PRO A 112 -43.02 21.20 24.73
N ASP A 113 -42.80 22.02 25.76
CA ASP A 113 -43.70 23.13 26.12
C ASP A 113 -43.34 24.43 25.38
N ALA A 114 -42.26 24.44 24.58
CA ALA A 114 -41.84 25.59 23.79
C ALA A 114 -42.53 25.65 22.41
N CYS A 115 -42.79 26.87 21.93
CA CYS A 115 -43.48 27.14 20.67
C CYS A 115 -42.70 26.75 19.42
N ASN A 116 -41.38 26.64 19.55
CA ASN A 116 -40.48 26.19 18.49
C ASN A 116 -39.77 24.88 18.87
N TYR A 117 -40.45 24.03 19.64
CA TYR A 117 -40.01 22.67 19.91
C TYR A 117 -39.62 21.96 18.60
N ASP A 118 -38.40 21.45 18.56
CA ASP A 118 -37.85 20.68 17.46
C ASP A 118 -37.57 19.25 17.92
N PRO A 119 -38.41 18.27 17.52
CA PRO A 119 -38.20 16.87 17.87
C PRO A 119 -37.00 16.23 17.15
N THR A 120 -36.40 16.91 16.17
CA THR A 120 -35.22 16.43 15.43
C THR A 120 -33.90 16.91 16.01
N ALA A 121 -33.93 17.93 16.87
CA ALA A 121 -32.76 18.38 17.60
C ALA A 121 -32.30 17.31 18.60
N THR A 122 -31.02 16.95 18.53
CA THR A 122 -30.41 15.98 19.46
C THR A 122 -29.65 16.68 20.59
N LEU A 123 -29.35 17.97 20.44
CA LEU A 123 -28.73 18.80 21.46
C LEU A 123 -29.67 19.90 21.92
N SER A 124 -29.92 19.95 23.23
CA SER A 124 -30.81 20.94 23.84
C SER A 124 -30.07 22.23 24.16
N SER A 125 -30.61 23.37 23.70
CA SER A 125 -30.21 24.71 24.14
C SER A 125 -31.44 25.49 24.61
N ALA A 126 -31.44 25.89 25.88
CA ALA A 126 -32.53 26.68 26.46
C ALA A 126 -32.68 28.06 25.80
N ALA A 127 -31.57 28.67 25.34
CA ALA A 127 -31.59 29.97 24.69
C ALA A 127 -32.31 29.99 23.33
N LEU A 128 -32.51 28.83 22.72
CA LEU A 128 -33.23 28.72 21.45
C LEU A 128 -34.72 28.46 21.64
N CYS A 129 -35.18 28.17 22.85
CA CYS A 129 -36.60 27.95 23.11
C CYS A 129 -37.36 29.28 23.17
N THR A 130 -38.51 29.31 22.49
CA THR A 130 -39.44 30.43 22.49
C THR A 130 -40.73 30.02 23.18
N PHE A 131 -41.26 30.88 24.05
CA PHE A 131 -42.48 30.64 24.82
C PHE A 131 -43.51 31.75 24.54
N PRO A 132 -44.80 31.53 24.84
CA PRO A 132 -45.83 32.55 24.67
C PRO A 132 -45.51 33.80 25.49
N THR A 133 -45.75 34.97 24.92
CA THR A 133 -45.54 36.27 25.61
C THR A 133 -46.64 36.61 26.61
N ASN A 134 -47.82 36.00 26.47
CA ASN A 134 -48.93 36.14 27.41
C ASN A 134 -49.08 34.81 28.19
N PRO A 135 -48.99 34.83 29.54
CA PRO A 135 -49.06 33.61 30.34
C PRO A 135 -50.42 32.89 30.29
N PHE A 136 -51.47 33.54 29.80
CA PHE A 136 -52.83 32.97 29.69
C PHE A 136 -53.09 32.31 28.34
N ARG A 137 -52.14 32.39 27.40
CA ARG A 137 -52.26 31.83 26.05
C ARG A 137 -51.17 30.82 25.75
N ASP A 138 -51.51 29.86 24.90
CA ASP A 138 -50.56 28.92 24.33
C ASP A 138 -49.79 29.52 23.14
N CYS A 139 -48.98 28.69 22.48
CA CYS A 139 -48.14 29.08 21.37
C CYS A 139 -48.88 29.47 20.09
N ASP A 140 -50.13 29.01 19.93
CA ASP A 140 -51.00 29.39 18.82
C ASP A 140 -51.84 30.64 19.18
N GLY A 141 -51.68 31.17 20.39
CA GLY A 141 -52.42 32.31 20.91
C GLY A 141 -53.80 31.95 21.45
N ILE A 142 -54.10 30.66 21.65
CA ILE A 142 -55.35 30.16 22.20
C ILE A 142 -55.29 30.26 23.73
N CYS A 143 -56.39 30.65 24.36
CA CYS A 143 -56.47 30.73 25.81
C CYS A 143 -56.38 29.35 26.47
N TYR A 144 -55.66 29.26 27.59
CA TYR A 144 -55.66 28.04 28.41
C TYR A 144 -57.03 27.80 29.06
N ASN A 145 -57.69 28.88 29.47
CA ASN A 145 -59.05 28.90 30.00
C ASN A 145 -59.85 29.93 29.21
N ASP A 146 -60.89 29.47 28.52
CA ASP A 146 -61.88 30.27 27.82
C ASP A 146 -63.21 29.52 27.98
N SER A 147 -63.95 29.91 29.01
CA SER A 147 -65.12 29.21 29.51
C SER A 147 -66.34 29.39 28.60
N ASP A 148 -66.45 30.52 27.91
CA ASP A 148 -67.61 30.88 27.08
C ASP A 148 -67.34 30.82 25.56
N GLY A 149 -66.06 30.76 25.17
CA GLY A 149 -65.59 30.54 23.81
C GLY A 149 -65.54 31.82 22.96
N ASP A 150 -65.35 32.99 23.56
CA ASP A 150 -65.32 34.29 22.88
C ASP A 150 -63.90 34.76 22.48
N ASP A 151 -62.89 33.92 22.68
CA ASP A 151 -61.45 34.16 22.46
C ASP A 151 -60.80 35.16 23.45
N ILE A 152 -61.50 35.55 24.53
CA ILE A 152 -60.96 36.30 25.67
C ILE A 152 -60.74 35.32 26.81
N CYS A 153 -59.51 35.24 27.33
CA CYS A 153 -59.22 34.25 28.36
C CYS A 153 -59.90 34.64 29.67
N ASP A 154 -60.35 33.68 30.47
CA ASP A 154 -61.09 33.91 31.73
C ASP A 154 -60.37 34.91 32.66
N GLU A 155 -59.04 34.89 32.71
CA GLU A 155 -58.24 35.81 33.53
C GLU A 155 -58.19 37.26 33.00
N GLN A 156 -58.60 37.44 31.74
CA GLN A 156 -58.68 38.71 31.02
C GLN A 156 -60.12 39.22 30.85
N GLU A 157 -61.12 38.47 31.29
CA GLU A 157 -62.52 38.85 31.20
C GLU A 157 -62.86 40.00 32.16
N ILE A 158 -63.56 40.99 31.65
CA ILE A 158 -64.09 42.11 32.40
C ILE A 158 -65.56 41.85 32.69
N ALA A 159 -65.85 41.48 33.93
CA ALA A 159 -67.22 41.36 34.43
C ALA A 159 -67.92 42.74 34.44
N GLY A 160 -69.14 42.79 33.91
CA GLY A 160 -70.03 43.95 34.04
C GLY A 160 -71.21 43.88 33.07
N CYS A 161 -72.08 44.89 33.09
CA CYS A 161 -73.23 44.88 32.21
C CYS A 161 -72.84 45.08 30.72
N THR A 162 -73.23 44.12 29.88
CA THR A 162 -72.98 44.14 28.42
C THR A 162 -74.19 44.65 27.61
N ASP A 163 -75.35 44.90 28.23
CA ASP A 163 -76.54 45.41 27.56
C ASP A 163 -76.48 46.93 27.34
N LEU A 164 -76.42 47.36 26.08
CA LEU A 164 -76.41 48.76 25.64
C LEU A 164 -77.61 49.61 26.13
N LEU A 165 -78.71 48.97 26.56
CA LEU A 165 -79.89 49.63 27.09
C LEU A 165 -79.84 49.86 28.61
N ALA A 166 -78.87 49.28 29.31
CA ALA A 166 -78.70 49.45 30.74
C ALA A 166 -78.02 50.78 31.10
N VAL A 167 -78.41 51.34 32.24
CA VAL A 167 -77.82 52.61 32.73
C VAL A 167 -76.41 52.45 33.26
N ASN A 168 -76.02 51.23 33.62
CA ASN A 168 -74.68 50.84 34.05
C ASN A 168 -73.92 50.01 32.99
N TYR A 169 -74.31 50.11 31.72
CA TYR A 169 -73.60 49.48 30.60
C TYR A 169 -72.10 49.84 30.62
N ASN A 170 -71.25 48.83 30.50
CA ASN A 170 -69.81 49.00 30.31
C ASN A 170 -69.39 48.44 28.94
N GLN A 171 -68.91 49.30 28.05
CA GLN A 171 -68.43 48.87 26.73
C GLN A 171 -67.19 47.97 26.76
N PHE A 172 -66.50 47.92 27.90
CA PHE A 172 -65.34 47.08 28.11
C PHE A 172 -65.70 45.78 28.82
N ALA A 173 -66.95 45.62 29.30
CA ALA A 173 -67.37 44.33 29.82
C ALA A 173 -67.36 43.31 28.70
N THR A 174 -66.57 42.27 28.88
CA THR A 174 -66.53 41.11 27.99
C THR A 174 -67.59 40.11 28.42
N ASP A 175 -67.95 40.13 29.70
CA ASP A 175 -68.73 39.07 30.32
C ASP A 175 -69.83 39.64 31.23
N ASP A 176 -71.07 39.17 31.05
CA ASP A 176 -72.24 39.70 31.76
C ASP A 176 -72.35 39.09 33.16
N ASP A 177 -72.11 39.91 34.17
CA ASP A 177 -72.19 39.51 35.58
C ASP A 177 -73.62 39.55 36.15
N GLY A 178 -74.62 39.87 35.31
CA GLY A 178 -76.01 40.03 35.69
C GLY A 178 -76.28 41.34 36.44
N SER A 179 -75.34 42.29 36.46
CA SER A 179 -75.52 43.60 37.08
C SER A 179 -76.36 44.58 36.26
N CYS A 180 -76.75 44.24 35.03
CA CYS A 180 -77.49 45.15 34.14
C CYS A 180 -78.76 45.74 34.78
N GLU A 181 -78.76 47.06 34.96
CA GLU A 181 -79.90 47.84 35.45
C GLU A 181 -80.62 48.50 34.27
N ILE A 182 -81.78 47.94 33.89
CA ILE A 182 -82.68 48.55 32.90
C ILE A 182 -83.72 49.40 33.64
N LEU A 183 -83.59 50.73 33.55
CA LEU A 183 -84.60 51.64 34.11
C LEU A 183 -85.75 51.85 33.13
N VAL A 184 -86.98 51.69 33.61
CA VAL A 184 -88.20 51.90 32.84
C VAL A 184 -88.76 53.30 33.09
N GLY A 185 -88.84 54.09 32.02
CA GLY A 185 -89.50 55.40 32.05
C GLY A 185 -91.02 55.25 32.12
N GLY A 186 -91.67 56.02 32.98
CA GLY A 186 -93.12 56.03 33.11
C GLY A 186 -93.62 57.05 34.12
N CYS A 187 -94.84 56.89 34.61
CA CYS A 187 -95.43 57.83 35.54
C CYS A 187 -95.13 57.46 37.00
N VAL A 188 -94.05 58.00 37.56
CA VAL A 188 -93.63 57.75 38.97
C VAL A 188 -94.28 58.67 40.00
N ILE A 189 -95.17 59.57 39.58
CA ILE A 189 -95.77 60.58 40.46
C ILE A 189 -96.98 59.99 41.20
N PRO A 190 -96.95 59.80 42.53
CA PRO A 190 -97.93 58.97 43.25
C PRO A 190 -99.38 59.48 43.20
N PHE A 191 -99.60 60.75 42.87
CA PHE A 191 -100.94 61.34 42.77
C PHE A 191 -101.46 61.45 41.33
N ALA A 192 -100.68 61.09 40.31
CA ALA A 192 -101.13 61.06 38.93
C ALA A 192 -102.16 59.93 38.71
N CYS A 193 -103.07 60.12 37.75
CA CYS A 193 -104.17 59.19 37.50
C CYS A 193 -103.73 57.82 36.97
N ASN A 194 -102.57 57.77 36.31
CA ASN A 194 -101.95 56.56 35.79
C ASN A 194 -100.58 56.30 36.45
N TYR A 195 -100.42 56.68 37.72
CA TYR A 195 -99.23 56.34 38.50
C TYR A 195 -98.91 54.85 38.35
N ASP A 196 -97.68 54.58 37.91
CA ASP A 196 -97.15 53.24 37.70
C ASP A 196 -96.06 52.96 38.74
N PRO A 197 -96.30 52.11 39.75
CA PRO A 197 -95.29 51.73 40.72
C PRO A 197 -94.18 50.85 40.13
N ALA A 198 -94.29 50.39 38.88
CA ALA A 198 -93.26 49.65 38.17
C ALA A 198 -92.35 50.55 37.30
N ALA A 199 -92.65 51.86 37.19
CA ALA A 199 -91.76 52.81 36.54
C ALA A 199 -90.65 53.26 37.51
N ASP A 200 -89.42 53.37 37.00
CA ASP A 200 -88.24 53.73 37.78
C ASP A 200 -87.95 55.23 37.77
N PHE A 201 -88.34 55.92 36.70
CA PHE A 201 -88.19 57.37 36.57
C PHE A 201 -89.31 58.01 35.76
N TYR A 202 -89.49 59.31 35.98
CA TYR A 202 -90.48 60.12 35.28
C TYR A 202 -90.11 60.30 33.80
N ASP A 203 -90.89 59.69 32.91
CA ASP A 203 -90.82 59.98 31.48
C ASP A 203 -91.69 61.20 31.16
N PRO A 204 -91.14 62.33 30.63
CA PRO A 204 -91.89 63.56 30.42
C PRO A 204 -93.18 63.38 29.60
N GLY A 205 -94.33 63.67 30.21
CA GLY A 205 -95.65 63.53 29.58
C GLY A 205 -96.31 62.16 29.75
N SER A 206 -95.65 61.22 30.44
CA SER A 206 -96.24 59.92 30.78
C SER A 206 -97.34 60.02 31.84
N CYS A 207 -97.32 61.04 32.71
CA CYS A 207 -98.30 61.21 33.77
C CYS A 207 -99.57 61.94 33.31
N ASP A 208 -100.73 61.34 33.61
CA ASP A 208 -102.05 61.91 33.43
C ASP A 208 -102.48 62.66 34.69
N PHE A 209 -102.58 63.99 34.57
CA PHE A 209 -103.07 64.90 35.62
C PHE A 209 -104.49 65.39 35.35
N ASN A 210 -105.25 64.73 34.47
CA ASN A 210 -106.62 65.11 34.16
C ASN A 210 -107.57 64.67 35.29
N PHE A 211 -107.60 65.45 36.36
CA PHE A 211 -108.49 65.23 37.49
C PHE A 211 -109.93 65.65 37.17
N PRO A 212 -110.97 64.91 37.64
CA PRO A 212 -110.89 63.63 38.36
C PRO A 212 -110.52 62.46 37.44
N CYS A 213 -109.76 61.49 37.97
CA CYS A 213 -109.29 60.35 37.18
C CYS A 213 -110.44 59.53 36.59
N ALA A 214 -110.24 59.01 35.37
CA ALA A 214 -111.20 58.14 34.70
C ALA A 214 -111.38 56.82 35.48
N GLY A 215 -112.32 56.80 36.42
CA GLY A 215 -112.49 55.70 37.38
C GLY A 215 -112.86 56.14 38.80
N GLY A 216 -112.87 57.45 39.09
CA GLY A 216 -113.35 57.98 40.37
C GLY A 216 -112.29 58.06 41.48
N GLY A 217 -111.01 57.91 41.16
CA GLY A 217 -109.91 58.20 42.08
C GLY A 217 -109.71 59.71 42.22
N THR A 218 -109.93 60.26 43.41
CA THR A 218 -109.52 61.62 43.78
C THR A 218 -108.21 61.51 44.55
N ALA A 219 -107.09 61.93 43.96
CA ALA A 219 -105.85 62.08 44.71
C ALA A 219 -106.04 63.22 45.75
N GLY A 220 -106.51 62.88 46.94
CA GLY A 220 -106.59 63.79 48.09
C GLY A 220 -107.52 65.00 47.98
N MET A 221 -108.40 65.08 46.97
CA MET A 221 -109.32 66.23 46.81
C MET A 221 -110.56 66.08 47.71
N SER A 222 -110.41 66.29 49.02
CA SER A 222 -111.56 66.43 49.93
C SER A 222 -111.88 67.91 50.19
N GLU A 223 -113.17 68.27 50.29
CA GLU A 223 -113.60 69.60 50.74
C GLU A 223 -113.18 69.91 52.21
N ALA A 224 -112.61 68.94 52.94
CA ALA A 224 -112.20 69.09 54.33
C ALA A 224 -110.79 69.69 54.52
N GLY A 225 -110.05 69.93 53.43
CA GLY A 225 -108.68 70.47 53.46
C GLY A 225 -107.66 69.53 52.81
N CYS A 226 -106.47 70.05 52.55
CA CYS A 226 -105.39 69.31 51.89
C CYS A 226 -104.53 68.55 52.91
N THR A 227 -104.68 67.23 52.95
CA THR A 227 -103.88 66.32 53.81
C THR A 227 -102.78 65.58 53.05
N ASN A 228 -102.60 65.84 51.75
CA ASN A 228 -101.54 65.22 50.97
C ASN A 228 -100.25 66.02 51.13
N SER A 229 -99.22 65.39 51.71
CA SER A 229 -97.91 66.00 51.97
C SER A 229 -97.15 66.44 50.73
N TYR A 230 -97.55 65.97 49.55
CA TYR A 230 -96.95 66.32 48.26
C TYR A 230 -97.54 67.57 47.59
N ALA A 231 -98.56 68.18 48.21
CA ALA A 231 -99.20 69.39 47.68
C ALA A 231 -98.49 70.66 48.16
N CYS A 232 -98.45 71.69 47.29
CA CYS A 232 -97.93 73.02 47.60
C CYS A 232 -98.62 73.67 48.82
N ASN A 233 -99.88 73.31 49.05
CA ASN A 233 -100.72 73.81 50.13
C ASN A 233 -101.02 72.73 51.18
N TYR A 234 -100.10 71.79 51.41
CA TYR A 234 -100.22 70.80 52.48
C TYR A 234 -100.57 71.46 53.83
N GLY A 235 -101.62 70.96 54.48
CA GLY A 235 -102.13 71.50 55.74
C GLY A 235 -103.11 72.68 55.59
N ALA A 236 -103.44 73.10 54.37
CA ALA A 236 -104.45 74.14 54.15
C ALA A 236 -105.88 73.59 54.38
N GLU A 237 -106.63 74.24 55.26
CA GLU A 237 -108.02 73.88 55.56
C GLU A 237 -109.00 74.50 54.54
N GLY A 238 -110.06 73.76 54.18
CA GLY A 238 -111.15 74.27 53.35
C GLY A 238 -110.82 74.56 51.88
N VAL A 239 -109.67 74.11 51.40
CA VAL A 239 -109.25 74.21 49.99
C VAL A 239 -108.73 72.85 49.48
N PRO A 240 -108.92 72.51 48.19
CA PRO A 240 -108.36 71.29 47.61
C PRO A 240 -106.84 71.35 47.53
N CYS A 241 -106.19 70.19 47.51
CA CYS A 241 -104.75 70.11 47.28
C CYS A 241 -104.35 70.72 45.93
N GLN A 242 -103.36 71.60 45.94
CA GLN A 242 -102.71 72.16 44.77
C GLN A 242 -101.36 71.45 44.63
N PHE A 243 -101.17 70.73 43.53
CA PHE A 243 -99.93 69.98 43.27
C PHE A 243 -98.97 70.71 42.32
N PHE A 244 -99.45 71.76 41.67
CA PHE A 244 -98.68 72.64 40.80
C PHE A 244 -98.67 74.04 41.36
N ASP A 245 -97.53 74.72 41.27
CA ASP A 245 -97.38 76.09 41.69
C ASP A 245 -97.97 77.07 40.65
N ALA A 246 -97.74 78.38 40.85
CA ALA A 246 -98.22 79.41 39.95
C ALA A 246 -97.48 79.44 38.60
N ALA A 247 -96.30 78.82 38.49
CA ALA A 247 -95.52 78.67 37.27
C ALA A 247 -95.91 77.40 36.47
N GLY A 248 -96.64 76.48 37.11
CA GLY A 248 -97.03 75.19 36.53
C GLY A 248 -96.06 74.06 36.86
N ASP A 249 -95.12 74.29 37.77
CA ASP A 249 -94.15 73.31 38.23
C ASP A 249 -94.74 72.46 39.35
N ILE A 250 -94.38 71.18 39.38
CA ILE A 250 -94.82 70.25 40.41
C ILE A 250 -94.19 70.60 41.76
N CYS A 251 -94.97 70.57 42.83
CA CYS A 251 -94.48 70.93 44.18
C CYS A 251 -93.76 69.80 44.92
N MET A 252 -93.64 68.62 44.30
CA MET A 252 -92.75 67.57 44.78
C MET A 252 -91.30 67.88 44.38
N ILE A 253 -90.36 67.55 45.26
CA ILE A 253 -88.94 67.66 44.96
C ILE A 253 -88.58 66.52 43.99
N GLY A 254 -88.33 66.87 42.72
CA GLY A 254 -87.76 65.96 41.73
C GLY A 254 -86.25 65.89 41.87
N GLY A 255 -85.69 64.72 41.60
CA GLY A 255 -84.25 64.51 41.55
C GLY A 255 -83.96 63.02 41.46
N CYS A 256 -82.68 62.64 41.38
CA CYS A 256 -82.34 61.23 41.39
C CYS A 256 -82.49 60.62 42.80
N ASN A 257 -83.45 59.71 42.98
CA ASN A 257 -83.59 58.93 44.21
C ASN A 257 -83.12 57.47 44.05
N HIS A 258 -82.33 57.18 43.01
CA HIS A 258 -81.74 55.86 42.79
C HIS A 258 -80.45 55.70 43.62
N PRO A 259 -80.38 54.76 44.57
CA PRO A 259 -79.24 54.66 45.51
C PRO A 259 -77.87 54.44 44.85
N SER A 260 -77.83 53.83 43.67
CA SER A 260 -76.59 53.57 42.92
C SER A 260 -76.09 54.77 42.11
N ALA A 261 -76.84 55.87 42.04
CA ALA A 261 -76.47 57.04 41.25
C ALA A 261 -75.52 57.99 42.02
N CYS A 262 -74.61 58.61 41.29
CA CYS A 262 -73.61 59.54 41.83
C CYS A 262 -74.20 60.86 42.30
N ASN A 263 -75.31 61.28 41.69
CA ASN A 263 -76.08 62.44 42.12
C ASN A 263 -77.32 62.05 42.93
N TYR A 264 -77.29 60.89 43.61
CA TYR A 264 -78.35 60.46 44.51
C TYR A 264 -78.70 61.54 45.53
N ASN A 265 -79.99 61.79 45.66
CA ASN A 265 -80.60 62.78 46.53
C ASN A 265 -81.71 62.10 47.35
N ASP A 266 -81.50 61.94 48.65
CA ASP A 266 -82.46 61.32 49.56
C ASP A 266 -83.69 62.22 49.85
N ASP A 267 -83.59 63.51 49.56
CA ASP A 267 -84.71 64.45 49.63
C ASP A 267 -85.63 64.37 48.39
N ALA A 268 -85.20 63.69 47.31
CA ALA A 268 -86.00 63.54 46.10
C ALA A 268 -87.21 62.61 46.35
N GLN A 269 -88.40 63.14 46.12
CA GLN A 269 -89.67 62.44 46.37
C GLN A 269 -90.10 61.58 45.18
N TYR A 270 -89.55 61.82 44.00
CA TYR A 270 -89.70 61.00 42.81
C TYR A 270 -88.44 61.11 41.95
N ASN A 271 -88.12 60.03 41.24
CA ASN A 271 -87.02 60.03 40.27
C ASN A 271 -87.44 60.82 39.03
N ASP A 272 -86.79 61.94 38.76
CA ASP A 272 -87.08 62.79 37.61
C ASP A 272 -86.30 62.38 36.33
N GLY A 273 -85.57 61.27 36.38
CA GLY A 273 -84.71 60.82 35.29
C GLY A 273 -83.35 61.53 35.25
N SER A 274 -83.04 62.38 36.24
CA SER A 274 -81.73 63.06 36.32
C SER A 274 -80.59 62.19 36.84
N CYS A 275 -80.84 60.92 37.16
CA CYS A 275 -79.82 60.01 37.68
C CYS A 275 -78.60 59.91 36.77
N GLU A 276 -77.44 60.12 37.35
CA GLU A 276 -76.14 60.07 36.71
C GLU A 276 -75.29 59.04 37.44
N PHE A 277 -74.70 58.09 36.71
CA PHE A 277 -74.04 56.91 37.28
C PHE A 277 -72.51 56.91 37.09
N SER A 278 -71.96 57.93 36.41
CA SER A 278 -70.59 57.92 35.90
C SER A 278 -69.66 58.95 36.57
N SER A 279 -70.17 59.97 37.24
CA SER A 279 -69.37 61.08 37.77
C SER A 279 -68.62 60.74 39.06
N CYS A 280 -69.11 59.73 39.78
CA CYS A 280 -68.47 59.13 40.96
C CYS A 280 -67.78 57.80 40.65
N ALA A 281 -67.87 57.32 39.39
CA ALA A 281 -67.12 56.17 38.93
C ALA A 281 -65.62 56.49 38.97
N THR A 282 -64.85 55.61 39.59
CA THR A 282 -63.38 55.65 39.47
C THR A 282 -63.01 54.67 38.37
N TYR A 283 -62.48 55.19 37.26
CA TYR A 283 -62.07 54.39 36.12
C TYR A 283 -60.66 53.83 36.34
N GLY A 284 -60.45 52.59 35.92
CA GLY A 284 -59.16 51.92 35.89
C GLY A 284 -59.32 50.42 35.81
N CYS A 285 -58.22 49.68 35.72
CA CYS A 285 -58.29 48.24 35.68
C CYS A 285 -58.82 47.65 37.00
N THR A 286 -59.92 46.90 36.93
CA THR A 286 -60.54 46.22 38.08
C THR A 286 -60.10 44.77 38.26
N LEU A 287 -59.29 44.24 37.33
CA LEU A 287 -58.86 42.84 37.33
C LEU A 287 -57.58 42.68 38.14
N SER A 288 -57.66 41.92 39.24
CA SER A 288 -56.54 41.75 40.18
C SER A 288 -55.33 41.04 39.57
N GLY A 289 -55.50 40.36 38.43
CA GLY A 289 -54.41 39.72 37.68
C GLY A 289 -53.61 40.69 36.79
N ALA A 290 -54.06 41.93 36.62
CA ALA A 290 -53.37 42.92 35.79
C ALA A 290 -52.28 43.69 36.56
N CYS A 291 -51.21 44.03 35.85
CA CYS A 291 -50.07 44.81 36.33
C CYS A 291 -50.44 46.22 36.81
N ASN A 292 -51.46 46.83 36.23
CA ASN A 292 -51.97 48.15 36.58
C ASN A 292 -53.31 48.08 37.34
N PHE A 293 -53.58 46.96 38.02
CA PHE A 293 -54.75 46.82 38.88
C PHE A 293 -54.90 47.99 39.84
N ASN A 294 -56.11 48.56 39.88
CA ASN A 294 -56.47 49.67 40.74
C ASN A 294 -57.59 49.22 41.68
N ASP A 295 -57.25 48.99 42.95
CA ASP A 295 -58.20 48.56 43.99
C ASP A 295 -59.31 49.59 44.29
N SER A 296 -59.11 50.84 43.86
CA SER A 296 -60.03 51.94 44.03
C SER A 296 -60.91 52.15 42.80
N ALA A 297 -60.65 51.45 41.69
CA ALA A 297 -61.48 51.50 40.50
C ALA A 297 -62.80 50.78 40.75
N THR A 298 -63.90 51.46 40.42
CA THR A 298 -65.26 50.90 40.48
C THR A 298 -65.80 50.56 39.10
N TYR A 299 -65.13 51.04 38.04
CA TYR A 299 -65.48 50.75 36.65
C TYR A 299 -64.23 50.43 35.85
N ASN A 300 -64.26 49.29 35.15
CA ASN A 300 -63.20 48.91 34.24
C ASN A 300 -63.26 49.74 32.97
N ASP A 301 -62.15 50.38 32.60
CA ASP A 301 -62.02 51.24 31.41
C ASP A 301 -61.23 50.57 30.29
N GLY A 302 -61.03 49.26 30.35
CA GLY A 302 -60.26 48.49 29.38
C GLY A 302 -58.75 48.78 29.45
N SER A 303 -58.27 49.50 30.47
CA SER A 303 -56.84 49.83 30.60
C SER A 303 -55.98 48.68 31.14
N CYS A 304 -56.56 47.52 31.47
CA CYS A 304 -55.84 46.39 32.06
C CYS A 304 -54.64 45.95 31.21
N ASP A 305 -53.47 45.98 31.82
CA ASP A 305 -52.20 45.57 31.23
C ASP A 305 -51.69 44.34 31.97
N TYR A 306 -51.40 43.28 31.23
CA TYR A 306 -50.97 41.99 31.77
C TYR A 306 -49.48 41.72 31.54
N THR A 307 -48.75 42.67 30.96
CA THR A 307 -47.38 42.44 30.48
C THR A 307 -46.36 43.39 31.08
N SER A 308 -46.72 44.63 31.43
CA SER A 308 -45.71 45.61 31.88
C SER A 308 -45.02 45.32 33.21
N CYS A 309 -45.62 44.49 34.06
CA CYS A 309 -45.01 44.06 35.32
C CYS A 309 -44.22 42.76 35.21
N TYR A 310 -44.22 42.15 34.02
CA TYR A 310 -43.44 40.99 33.66
C TYR A 310 -42.14 41.44 33.01
N GLY A 311 -41.03 40.87 33.46
CA GLY A 311 -39.71 41.19 32.95
C GLY A 311 -38.62 40.58 33.82
N CYS A 312 -37.36 40.82 33.49
CA CYS A 312 -36.28 40.26 34.28
C CYS A 312 -36.17 40.94 35.66
N THR A 313 -36.46 40.19 36.73
CA THR A 313 -36.34 40.67 38.11
C THR A 313 -34.94 40.46 38.74
N ASN A 314 -34.03 39.80 38.03
CA ASN A 314 -32.68 39.52 38.51
C ASN A 314 -31.78 40.75 38.34
N THR A 315 -31.41 41.39 39.45
CA THR A 315 -30.56 42.61 39.47
C THR A 315 -29.15 42.42 38.91
N LEU A 316 -28.70 41.19 38.72
CA LEU A 316 -27.40 40.84 38.14
C LEU A 316 -27.47 40.55 36.64
N SER A 317 -28.67 40.51 36.05
CA SER A 317 -28.86 40.24 34.63
C SER A 317 -28.74 41.51 33.79
N GLU A 318 -28.30 41.37 32.53
CA GLU A 318 -28.06 42.52 31.64
C GLU A 318 -29.33 43.28 31.27
N ASN A 319 -30.45 42.56 31.12
CA ASN A 319 -31.77 43.12 30.82
C ASN A 319 -32.65 43.23 32.07
N PHE A 320 -32.04 43.36 33.26
CA PHE A 320 -32.78 43.65 34.49
C PHE A 320 -33.75 44.81 34.28
N ASP A 321 -35.03 44.57 34.56
CA ASP A 321 -36.08 45.57 34.53
C ASP A 321 -36.46 45.96 35.96
N SER A 322 -36.19 47.22 36.32
CA SER A 322 -36.53 47.76 37.63
C SER A 322 -38.04 47.93 37.87
N ASN A 323 -38.86 47.91 36.82
CA ASN A 323 -40.32 47.99 36.91
C ASN A 323 -40.98 46.61 36.96
N ALA A 324 -40.25 45.54 36.61
CA ALA A 324 -40.77 44.18 36.70
C ALA A 324 -40.94 43.76 38.16
N THR A 325 -42.13 43.24 38.47
CA THR A 325 -42.44 42.62 39.78
C THR A 325 -42.60 41.10 39.67
N HIS A 326 -42.80 40.60 38.45
CA HIS A 326 -42.89 39.18 38.11
C HIS A 326 -41.80 38.80 37.11
N ASN A 327 -41.07 37.73 37.41
CA ASN A 327 -40.06 37.21 36.49
C ASN A 327 -40.77 36.44 35.37
N ASP A 328 -40.51 36.83 34.13
CA ASP A 328 -41.09 36.22 32.91
C ASP A 328 -40.12 35.26 32.21
N GLY A 329 -38.99 34.94 32.83
CA GLY A 329 -37.94 34.11 32.25
C GLY A 329 -37.06 34.86 31.23
N SER A 330 -37.32 36.13 30.94
CA SER A 330 -36.56 36.90 29.95
C SER A 330 -35.14 37.27 30.39
N CYS A 331 -34.77 37.05 31.66
CA CYS A 331 -33.44 37.41 32.16
C CYS A 331 -32.34 36.85 31.27
N ILE A 332 -31.45 37.71 30.77
CA ILE A 332 -30.29 37.38 29.95
C ILE A 332 -29.11 37.16 30.88
N ILE A 333 -28.68 35.91 30.97
CA ILE A 333 -27.50 35.46 31.68
C ILE A 333 -26.63 34.77 30.64
N HIS A 334 -25.51 35.42 30.32
CA HIS A 334 -24.55 34.89 29.35
C HIS A 334 -23.82 33.69 29.91
N GLY A 335 -23.79 32.61 29.16
CA GLY A 335 -23.03 31.41 29.48
C GLY A 335 -23.29 30.32 28.44
N CYS A 336 -22.81 29.11 28.73
CA CYS A 336 -23.10 27.98 27.89
C CYS A 336 -24.47 27.39 28.24
N THR A 337 -25.36 27.36 27.26
CA THR A 337 -26.76 26.93 27.41
C THR A 337 -27.01 25.51 26.93
N VAL A 338 -25.98 24.86 26.38
CA VAL A 338 -26.05 23.51 25.81
C VAL A 338 -25.79 22.48 26.91
N SER A 339 -26.78 21.64 27.22
CA SER A 339 -26.78 20.78 28.41
C SER A 339 -25.67 19.71 28.46
N VAL A 340 -25.08 19.38 27.30
CA VAL A 340 -24.00 18.39 27.19
C VAL A 340 -22.60 19.00 27.19
N ALA A 341 -22.49 20.32 27.13
CA ALA A 341 -21.20 20.99 27.17
C ALA A 341 -20.55 20.85 28.55
N CYS A 342 -19.22 20.78 28.56
CA CYS A 342 -18.41 20.61 29.77
C CYS A 342 -18.52 21.78 30.75
N ASN A 343 -18.79 22.98 30.24
CA ASN A 343 -19.01 24.20 31.01
C ASN A 343 -20.47 24.67 30.97
N TYR A 344 -21.42 23.75 30.75
CA TYR A 344 -22.84 24.04 30.83
C TYR A 344 -23.19 24.79 32.12
N ASP A 345 -23.87 25.92 31.98
CA ASP A 345 -24.37 26.72 33.09
C ASP A 345 -25.89 26.63 33.11
N VAL A 346 -26.42 25.98 34.14
CA VAL A 346 -27.86 25.83 34.37
C VAL A 346 -28.60 27.16 34.53
N ASN A 347 -27.89 28.24 34.88
CA ASN A 347 -28.48 29.57 35.00
C ASN A 347 -28.31 30.40 33.72
N ALA A 348 -27.55 29.93 32.74
CA ALA A 348 -27.41 30.65 31.48
C ALA A 348 -28.69 30.53 30.66
N THR A 349 -29.14 31.67 30.17
CA THR A 349 -30.35 31.83 29.35
C THR A 349 -30.03 32.41 27.98
N SER A 350 -28.77 32.82 27.76
CA SER A 350 -28.27 33.34 26.49
C SER A 350 -26.91 32.74 26.18
N GLU A 351 -26.80 32.14 25.01
CA GLU A 351 -25.54 31.57 24.52
C GLU A 351 -24.56 32.68 24.14
N ASN A 352 -23.35 32.64 24.70
CA ASN A 352 -22.29 33.61 24.40
C ASN A 352 -21.10 32.99 23.63
N GLY A 353 -21.25 31.75 23.16
CA GLY A 353 -20.19 31.01 22.47
C GLY A 353 -19.11 30.50 23.42
N SER A 354 -19.38 30.46 24.73
CA SER A 354 -18.46 29.90 25.70
C SER A 354 -18.52 28.37 25.79
N CYS A 355 -19.52 27.72 25.20
CA CYS A 355 -19.65 26.26 25.25
C CYS A 355 -18.38 25.54 24.79
N GLU A 356 -17.91 24.66 25.65
CA GLU A 356 -16.73 23.84 25.49
C GLU A 356 -17.16 22.38 25.63
N TYR A 357 -16.70 21.50 24.72
CA TYR A 357 -17.21 20.13 24.60
C TYR A 357 -16.18 19.04 24.89
N VAL A 358 -14.92 19.41 25.17
CA VAL A 358 -13.78 18.49 25.17
C VAL A 358 -13.04 18.48 26.52
N SER A 359 -13.07 19.55 27.30
CA SER A 359 -12.30 19.69 28.55
C SER A 359 -12.73 18.73 29.66
N CYS A 360 -13.96 18.22 29.58
CA CYS A 360 -14.49 17.18 30.47
C CYS A 360 -14.39 15.78 29.88
N MET A 361 -13.90 15.64 28.65
CA MET A 361 -13.60 14.35 28.04
C MET A 361 -12.19 13.93 28.44
N ASN A 362 -12.07 12.73 29.01
CA ASN A 362 -10.77 12.12 29.23
C ASN A 362 -10.29 11.53 27.91
N LEU A 363 -9.46 12.31 27.22
CA LEU A 363 -8.76 11.92 26.01
C LEU A 363 -7.48 11.17 26.38
N GLY A 364 -7.19 10.09 25.67
CA GLY A 364 -5.96 9.32 25.85
C GLY A 364 -6.04 7.99 25.12
N CYS A 365 -5.02 7.16 25.31
CA CYS A 365 -5.02 5.84 24.69
C CYS A 365 -6.01 4.89 25.38
N THR A 366 -7.00 4.40 24.63
CA THR A 366 -8.02 3.46 25.12
C THR A 366 -7.67 1.98 24.86
N ASP A 367 -6.62 1.71 24.08
CA ASP A 367 -6.17 0.35 23.82
C ASP A 367 -5.40 -0.22 25.03
N SER A 368 -6.01 -1.21 25.69
CA SER A 368 -5.41 -1.91 26.84
C SER A 368 -4.09 -2.63 26.56
N ALA A 369 -3.75 -2.88 25.29
CA ALA A 369 -2.49 -3.48 24.88
C ALA A 369 -1.36 -2.45 24.64
N ALA A 370 -1.69 -1.16 24.58
CA ALA A 370 -0.72 -0.10 24.35
C ALA A 370 0.10 0.24 25.60
N CYS A 371 1.32 0.70 25.39
CA CYS A 371 2.27 1.02 26.46
C CYS A 371 1.89 2.25 27.29
N ASN A 372 1.14 3.17 26.70
CA ASN A 372 0.60 4.35 27.36
C ASN A 372 -0.92 4.28 27.55
N TYR A 373 -1.48 3.06 27.63
CA TYR A 373 -2.89 2.86 27.96
C TYR A 373 -3.29 3.69 29.18
N ASP A 374 -4.34 4.48 29.04
CA ASP A 374 -4.93 5.27 30.12
C ASP A 374 -6.29 4.67 30.50
N SER A 375 -6.36 4.06 31.68
CA SER A 375 -7.61 3.49 32.20
C SER A 375 -8.71 4.52 32.48
N ASN A 376 -8.38 5.81 32.49
CA ASN A 376 -9.35 6.90 32.65
C ASN A 376 -9.80 7.48 31.30
N ALA A 377 -9.08 7.19 30.21
CA ALA A 377 -9.46 7.64 28.88
C ALA A 377 -10.73 6.92 28.43
N ILE A 378 -11.67 7.69 27.90
CA ILE A 378 -12.95 7.19 27.36
C ILE A 378 -13.02 7.32 25.84
N VAL A 379 -12.15 8.15 25.26
CA VAL A 379 -12.06 8.40 23.82
C VAL A 379 -10.59 8.33 23.40
N SER A 380 -10.31 7.54 22.37
CA SER A 380 -8.98 7.42 21.77
C SER A 380 -8.58 8.75 21.13
N ASP A 381 -7.47 9.35 21.57
CA ASP A 381 -6.89 10.57 20.99
C ASP A 381 -5.78 10.29 19.97
N GLY A 382 -5.62 9.02 19.59
CA GLY A 382 -4.56 8.58 18.68
C GLY A 382 -3.19 8.51 19.35
N SER A 383 -3.06 8.82 20.65
CA SER A 383 -1.76 8.78 21.33
C SER A 383 -1.24 7.38 21.60
N CYS A 384 -1.97 6.31 21.28
CA CYS A 384 -1.59 4.94 21.58
C CYS A 384 -0.21 4.57 21.01
N VAL A 385 0.71 4.19 21.88
CA VAL A 385 2.05 3.75 21.54
C VAL A 385 2.17 2.26 21.79
N THR A 386 2.50 1.51 20.73
CA THR A 386 2.87 0.10 20.83
C THR A 386 4.34 -0.05 21.22
N ALA A 387 4.69 -1.14 21.90
CA ALA A 387 6.09 -1.44 22.20
C ALA A 387 6.89 -1.67 20.90
N THR A 388 8.14 -1.20 20.87
CA THR A 388 9.07 -1.50 19.77
C THR A 388 9.25 -3.01 19.65
N TYR A 389 9.32 -3.53 18.42
CA TYR A 389 9.55 -4.95 18.18
C TYR A 389 10.78 -5.46 18.96
N GLY A 390 10.61 -6.54 19.74
CA GLY A 390 11.64 -7.12 20.62
C GLY A 390 11.76 -6.49 22.02
N PHE A 391 11.04 -5.40 22.30
CA PHE A 391 11.08 -4.69 23.58
C PHE A 391 9.73 -4.67 24.28
N ASP A 392 9.74 -4.60 25.60
CA ASP A 392 8.56 -4.29 26.40
C ASP A 392 8.31 -2.76 26.43
N CYS A 393 7.21 -2.37 27.06
CA CYS A 393 6.80 -0.97 27.15
C CYS A 393 7.75 -0.05 27.95
N ASN A 394 8.68 -0.62 28.71
CA ASN A 394 9.71 0.14 29.41
C ASN A 394 11.03 0.17 28.62
N GLY A 395 11.04 -0.36 27.39
CA GLY A 395 12.24 -0.50 26.57
C GLY A 395 13.16 -1.62 27.06
N ASN A 396 12.67 -2.56 27.89
CA ASN A 396 13.47 -3.73 28.26
C ASN A 396 13.37 -4.76 27.15
N CYS A 397 14.51 -5.39 26.85
CA CYS A 397 14.54 -6.48 25.91
C CYS A 397 13.69 -7.68 26.37
N ILE A 398 12.83 -8.19 25.49
CA ILE A 398 12.00 -9.38 25.77
C ILE A 398 12.81 -10.66 25.56
N THR A 399 13.73 -10.68 24.59
CA THR A 399 14.59 -11.82 24.27
C THR A 399 16.03 -11.37 23.94
N ASP A 400 16.97 -11.83 24.76
CA ASP A 400 18.42 -11.80 24.49
C ASP A 400 18.86 -13.27 24.46
N LEU A 401 18.80 -13.89 23.28
CA LEU A 401 19.05 -15.33 23.11
C LEU A 401 20.52 -15.67 23.30
N ASN A 402 21.41 -14.73 22.97
CA ASN A 402 22.86 -14.94 22.97
C ASN A 402 23.56 -14.40 24.24
N ASN A 403 22.82 -13.78 25.15
CA ASN A 403 23.25 -13.19 26.42
C ASN A 403 24.40 -12.17 26.26
N ASN A 404 24.44 -11.41 25.17
CA ASN A 404 25.46 -10.37 24.94
C ASN A 404 25.06 -9.00 25.55
N ASN A 405 23.93 -8.94 26.28
CA ASN A 405 23.37 -7.71 26.87
C ASN A 405 22.90 -6.67 25.84
N ILE A 406 22.72 -7.08 24.59
CA ILE A 406 22.09 -6.35 23.51
C ILE A 406 20.84 -7.14 23.13
N CYS A 407 19.76 -6.45 22.78
CA CYS A 407 18.53 -7.16 22.47
C CYS A 407 18.63 -7.86 21.12
N ASP A 408 17.99 -9.01 20.95
CA ASP A 408 18.01 -9.72 19.66
C ASP A 408 17.48 -8.82 18.51
N ALA A 409 16.55 -7.90 18.82
CA ALA A 409 16.04 -6.90 17.87
C ALA A 409 17.04 -5.79 17.51
N ASP A 410 18.05 -5.54 18.35
CA ASP A 410 19.13 -4.57 18.13
C ASP A 410 20.42 -5.23 17.65
N ASP A 411 20.41 -6.56 17.43
CA ASP A 411 21.61 -7.27 17.05
C ASP A 411 22.04 -6.96 15.62
N ILE A 412 23.26 -6.46 15.49
CA ILE A 412 23.90 -6.20 14.22
C ILE A 412 24.72 -7.44 13.86
N TYR A 413 24.27 -8.18 12.86
CA TYR A 413 24.96 -9.37 12.38
C TYR A 413 26.19 -9.00 11.53
N GLY A 414 27.32 -9.66 11.79
CA GLY A 414 28.54 -9.51 10.99
C GLY A 414 29.72 -10.25 11.60
N CYS A 415 30.91 -10.15 11.00
CA CYS A 415 32.08 -10.78 11.61
C CYS A 415 32.59 -9.96 12.81
N THR A 416 32.62 -10.57 14.00
CA THR A 416 33.09 -9.92 15.23
C THR A 416 34.56 -10.18 15.55
N ASP A 417 35.27 -10.98 14.74
CA ASP A 417 36.69 -11.25 14.93
C ASP A 417 37.55 -10.14 14.31
N ALA A 418 38.25 -9.38 15.14
CA ALA A 418 39.12 -8.28 14.71
C ALA A 418 40.27 -8.69 13.78
N ASN A 419 40.56 -10.00 13.66
CA ASN A 419 41.59 -10.54 12.77
C ASN A 419 41.03 -11.02 11.42
N ALA A 420 39.72 -10.95 11.20
CA ALA A 420 39.11 -11.27 9.93
C ALA A 420 39.15 -10.07 8.98
N LEU A 421 39.24 -10.34 7.67
CA LEU A 421 39.29 -9.32 6.61
C LEU A 421 37.99 -8.53 6.50
N ASN A 422 36.86 -9.14 6.83
CA ASN A 422 35.53 -8.51 6.85
C ASN A 422 35.05 -8.21 8.28
N PHE A 423 35.98 -7.97 9.22
CA PHE A 423 35.63 -7.54 10.57
C PHE A 423 34.71 -6.30 10.54
N ASN A 424 33.55 -6.42 11.17
CA ASN A 424 32.60 -5.34 11.35
C ASN A 424 32.63 -4.88 12.81
N ASN A 425 33.19 -3.70 13.05
CA ASN A 425 33.26 -3.12 14.39
C ASN A 425 31.88 -2.75 14.98
N GLY A 426 30.84 -2.69 14.15
CA GLY A 426 29.46 -2.50 14.59
C GLY A 426 28.71 -3.80 14.85
N ALA A 427 29.26 -4.97 14.49
CA ALA A 427 28.57 -6.24 14.69
C ALA A 427 28.55 -6.64 16.17
N THR A 428 27.37 -6.97 16.68
CA THR A 428 27.12 -7.44 18.05
C THR A 428 27.01 -8.95 18.12
N VAL A 429 26.72 -9.60 16.97
CA VAL A 429 26.62 -11.05 16.82
C VAL A 429 27.44 -11.54 15.64
N ASN A 430 28.24 -12.58 15.89
CA ASN A 430 28.99 -13.25 14.83
C ASN A 430 28.06 -14.13 13.98
N ASN A 431 27.87 -13.77 12.71
CA ASN A 431 27.03 -14.53 11.79
C ASN A 431 27.78 -15.64 11.02
N GLY A 432 29.02 -15.95 11.41
CA GLY A 432 29.84 -17.00 10.80
C GLY A 432 30.47 -16.61 9.46
N THR A 433 30.32 -15.37 9.01
CA THR A 433 30.85 -14.90 7.71
C THR A 433 32.32 -14.46 7.75
N CYS A 434 33.04 -14.66 8.86
CA CYS A 434 34.43 -14.20 9.00
C CYS A 434 35.36 -14.78 7.92
N LEU A 435 35.98 -13.89 7.15
CA LEU A 435 36.96 -14.20 6.11
C LEU A 435 38.37 -14.05 6.66
N TYR A 436 39.22 -15.05 6.42
CA TYR A 436 40.62 -15.05 6.85
C TYR A 436 41.56 -15.22 5.67
N ASP A 437 42.74 -14.62 5.75
CA ASP A 437 43.77 -14.78 4.72
C ASP A 437 44.25 -16.23 4.64
N THR A 438 44.16 -16.81 3.45
CA THR A 438 44.74 -18.10 3.09
C THR A 438 45.99 -17.86 2.27
N PHE A 439 47.14 -18.29 2.82
CA PHE A 439 48.44 -18.08 2.20
C PHE A 439 48.81 -19.19 1.21
N GLY A 440 49.15 -18.84 -0.02
CA GLY A 440 49.59 -19.76 -1.07
C GLY A 440 49.87 -19.03 -2.37
N CYS A 441 50.37 -19.70 -3.40
CA CYS A 441 50.65 -19.04 -4.67
C CYS A 441 49.32 -18.61 -5.34
N THR A 442 49.14 -17.31 -5.56
CA THR A 442 47.94 -16.73 -6.19
C THR A 442 48.10 -16.50 -7.70
N ASP A 443 49.28 -16.79 -8.27
CA ASP A 443 49.56 -16.63 -9.69
C ASP A 443 49.10 -17.88 -10.47
N GLU A 444 48.08 -17.71 -11.33
CA GLU A 444 47.51 -18.78 -12.16
C GLU A 444 48.53 -19.42 -13.12
N MET A 445 49.65 -18.76 -13.39
CA MET A 445 50.72 -19.27 -14.26
C MET A 445 51.78 -20.08 -13.52
N ALA A 446 51.69 -20.20 -12.19
CA ALA A 446 52.61 -21.00 -11.39
C ALA A 446 52.18 -22.48 -11.36
N CYS A 447 53.17 -23.37 -11.39
CA CYS A 447 52.98 -24.81 -11.30
C CYS A 447 52.33 -25.26 -9.98
N ASN A 448 52.40 -24.44 -8.92
CA ASN A 448 51.78 -24.68 -7.61
C ASN A 448 50.70 -23.65 -7.26
N PHE A 449 50.02 -23.07 -8.27
CA PHE A 449 48.87 -22.20 -8.08
C PHE A 449 47.84 -22.83 -7.13
N ASN A 450 47.41 -22.07 -6.12
CA ASN A 450 46.37 -22.44 -5.19
C ASN A 450 45.18 -21.49 -5.31
N HIS A 451 44.13 -21.93 -6.00
CA HIS A 451 42.88 -21.18 -6.15
C HIS A 451 42.15 -20.85 -4.83
N GLN A 452 42.54 -21.49 -3.71
CA GLN A 452 42.02 -21.19 -2.38
C GLN A 452 42.85 -20.15 -1.63
N ALA A 453 43.97 -19.67 -2.18
CA ALA A 453 44.81 -18.66 -1.54
C ALA A 453 44.31 -17.24 -1.87
N SER A 454 44.08 -16.43 -0.83
CA SER A 454 43.73 -15.00 -0.95
C SER A 454 44.94 -14.07 -0.93
N SER A 455 46.10 -14.58 -0.49
CA SER A 455 47.34 -13.80 -0.31
C SER A 455 48.59 -14.60 -0.70
N ASP A 456 49.45 -14.02 -1.54
CA ASP A 456 50.70 -14.66 -1.97
C ASP A 456 51.74 -14.71 -0.84
N ASN A 457 52.30 -15.89 -0.59
CA ASN A 457 53.36 -16.10 0.39
C ASN A 457 54.75 -16.28 -0.24
N GLY A 458 54.89 -15.99 -1.54
CA GLY A 458 56.14 -16.09 -2.29
C GLY A 458 56.54 -17.53 -2.61
N SER A 459 55.61 -18.49 -2.52
CA SER A 459 55.87 -19.89 -2.82
C SER A 459 55.73 -20.25 -4.31
N CYS A 460 55.37 -19.31 -5.19
CA CYS A 460 55.13 -19.58 -6.61
C CYS A 460 56.34 -20.18 -7.33
N GLU A 461 56.13 -21.30 -8.01
CA GLU A 461 57.13 -22.08 -8.73
C GLU A 461 56.73 -22.19 -10.22
N PHE A 462 57.65 -21.88 -11.14
CA PHE A 462 57.30 -21.65 -12.56
C PHE A 462 58.05 -22.53 -13.56
N ILE A 463 58.87 -23.50 -13.12
CA ILE A 463 59.81 -24.19 -14.03
C ILE A 463 59.50 -25.67 -14.17
N SER A 464 59.05 -26.32 -13.10
CA SER A 464 58.95 -27.79 -13.03
C SER A 464 57.92 -28.39 -13.98
N CYS A 465 56.90 -27.63 -14.36
CA CYS A 465 55.79 -28.10 -15.18
C CYS A 465 55.85 -27.70 -16.66
N TYR A 466 56.94 -27.03 -17.08
CA TYR A 466 57.20 -26.69 -18.48
C TYR A 466 57.94 -27.81 -19.20
N GLY A 467 57.42 -28.24 -20.36
CA GLY A 467 58.04 -29.28 -21.18
C GLY A 467 57.38 -29.39 -22.55
N CYS A 468 58.05 -30.07 -23.49
CA CYS A 468 57.44 -30.34 -24.79
C CYS A 468 56.30 -31.34 -24.61
N MET A 469 55.08 -30.96 -24.98
CA MET A 469 53.87 -31.78 -24.83
C MET A 469 53.54 -32.60 -26.10
N ASN A 470 54.40 -32.54 -27.13
CA ASN A 470 54.22 -33.31 -28.37
C ASN A 470 54.90 -34.67 -28.25
N ASP A 471 54.12 -35.75 -28.31
CA ASP A 471 54.57 -37.14 -28.15
C ASP A 471 55.49 -37.66 -29.27
N ILE A 472 55.59 -36.93 -30.38
CA ILE A 472 56.47 -37.25 -31.52
C ILE A 472 57.82 -36.49 -31.42
N ALA A 473 57.97 -35.56 -30.48
CA ALA A 473 59.22 -34.82 -30.30
C ALA A 473 60.25 -35.60 -29.48
N CYS A 474 61.53 -35.44 -29.82
CA CYS A 474 62.64 -36.13 -29.13
C CYS A 474 62.83 -35.70 -27.67
N ASN A 475 62.29 -34.55 -27.25
CA ASN A 475 62.31 -34.07 -25.86
C ASN A 475 60.91 -34.02 -25.23
N PHE A 476 59.99 -34.87 -25.69
CA PHE A 476 58.66 -35.02 -25.09
C PHE A 476 58.74 -35.28 -23.58
N ASN A 477 57.95 -34.53 -22.81
CA ASN A 477 57.79 -34.72 -21.37
C ASN A 477 56.32 -35.00 -21.06
N VAL A 478 56.05 -36.22 -20.58
CA VAL A 478 54.70 -36.67 -20.21
C VAL A 478 54.11 -35.94 -19.01
N ASP A 479 54.97 -35.37 -18.15
CA ASP A 479 54.57 -34.66 -16.93
C ASP A 479 54.42 -33.14 -17.15
N ALA A 480 54.64 -32.65 -18.37
CA ALA A 480 54.50 -31.23 -18.69
C ALA A 480 53.03 -30.82 -18.75
N THR A 481 52.68 -29.77 -18.00
CA THR A 481 51.35 -29.14 -18.06
C THR A 481 51.38 -27.81 -18.82
N HIS A 482 52.59 -27.28 -19.11
CA HIS A 482 52.81 -26.05 -19.87
C HIS A 482 53.80 -26.29 -21.03
N PRO A 483 53.55 -25.71 -22.21
CA PRO A 483 54.35 -26.00 -23.41
C PRO A 483 55.74 -25.35 -23.37
N SER A 484 56.76 -26.09 -23.84
CA SER A 484 58.09 -25.57 -24.17
C SER A 484 58.58 -26.08 -25.53
N GLU A 485 59.74 -25.58 -26.00
CA GLU A 485 60.29 -25.88 -27.33
C GLU A 485 60.49 -27.40 -27.56
N CYS A 486 59.98 -27.90 -28.69
CA CYS A 486 60.07 -29.30 -29.11
C CYS A 486 61.16 -29.52 -30.16
N THR A 487 61.92 -30.61 -30.06
CA THR A 487 63.03 -30.97 -30.97
C THR A 487 62.68 -32.21 -31.81
N TYR A 488 62.99 -32.23 -33.12
CA TYR A 488 62.67 -33.33 -34.04
C TYR A 488 63.90 -33.76 -34.87
N VAL A 489 63.85 -34.97 -35.45
CA VAL A 489 64.86 -35.44 -36.42
C VAL A 489 64.67 -34.73 -37.78
N SER A 490 65.75 -34.27 -38.38
CA SER A 490 65.74 -33.58 -39.68
C SER A 490 65.32 -34.52 -40.82
N LEU A 491 64.54 -34.01 -41.78
CA LEU A 491 64.09 -34.77 -42.96
C LEU A 491 64.90 -34.40 -44.21
N TYR A 492 65.24 -35.41 -45.01
CA TYR A 492 65.91 -35.29 -46.30
C TYR A 492 65.14 -36.05 -47.40
N GLU A 493 65.60 -36.02 -48.65
CA GLU A 493 65.00 -36.75 -49.77
C GLU A 493 65.82 -38.03 -50.11
N ILE A 494 65.15 -39.07 -50.61
CA ILE A 494 65.80 -40.26 -51.17
C ILE A 494 66.34 -39.92 -52.56
N ASN A 495 67.62 -40.20 -52.81
CA ASN A 495 68.27 -40.04 -54.10
C ASN A 495 68.34 -41.39 -54.83
N GLY A 496 67.86 -41.46 -56.08
CA GLY A 496 67.96 -42.64 -56.92
C GLY A 496 67.09 -42.54 -58.17
N ALA A 497 67.10 -43.58 -59.01
CA ALA A 497 66.34 -43.59 -60.26
C ALA A 497 64.82 -43.70 -59.99
N THR A 498 64.02 -42.84 -60.63
CA THR A 498 62.54 -42.90 -60.58
C THR A 498 61.93 -43.62 -61.77
N GLN A 499 62.73 -44.07 -62.74
CA GLN A 499 62.36 -44.94 -63.86
C GLN A 499 63.43 -46.03 -63.98
N THR A 500 63.04 -47.30 -63.88
CA THR A 500 63.98 -48.42 -63.66
C THR A 500 63.65 -49.61 -64.56
N ILE A 501 64.64 -50.43 -64.92
CA ILE A 501 64.39 -51.61 -65.74
C ILE A 501 64.07 -52.80 -64.82
N ILE A 502 62.97 -53.51 -65.09
CA ILE A 502 62.56 -54.68 -64.29
C ILE A 502 63.69 -55.74 -64.30
N GLY A 503 64.09 -56.20 -63.13
CA GLY A 503 65.12 -57.21 -62.93
C GLY A 503 66.57 -56.68 -62.94
N HIS A 504 66.79 -55.38 -63.04
CA HIS A 504 68.11 -54.74 -62.85
C HIS A 504 68.28 -54.20 -61.42
N ASP A 505 69.53 -54.22 -60.94
CA ASP A 505 69.93 -53.65 -59.65
C ASP A 505 69.98 -52.12 -59.72
N GLU A 506 69.19 -51.42 -58.91
CA GLU A 506 69.17 -49.96 -58.81
C GLU A 506 69.57 -49.50 -57.40
N LEU A 507 70.48 -48.52 -57.31
CA LEU A 507 70.99 -47.99 -56.04
C LEU A 507 70.20 -46.74 -55.62
N TYR A 508 69.73 -46.74 -54.37
CA TYR A 508 69.10 -45.59 -53.72
C TYR A 508 69.88 -45.19 -52.47
N THR A 509 70.02 -43.89 -52.23
CA THR A 509 70.76 -43.35 -51.08
C THR A 509 69.96 -42.27 -50.35
N TYR A 510 70.17 -42.18 -49.05
CA TYR A 510 69.66 -41.15 -48.16
C TYR A 510 70.84 -40.47 -47.44
N PRO A 511 70.80 -39.17 -47.15
CA PRO A 511 71.91 -38.48 -46.49
C PRO A 511 72.27 -39.14 -45.15
N ILE A 512 73.58 -39.32 -44.93
CA ILE A 512 74.09 -39.94 -43.70
C ILE A 512 74.08 -38.93 -42.54
N THR A 513 73.46 -39.35 -41.44
CA THR A 513 73.52 -38.74 -40.12
C THR A 513 74.32 -39.68 -39.23
N ALA A 514 75.36 -39.15 -38.57
CA ALA A 514 76.31 -39.98 -37.86
C ALA A 514 75.65 -40.75 -36.69
N GLY A 515 75.72 -42.08 -36.76
CA GLY A 515 75.18 -42.98 -35.72
C GLY A 515 73.69 -43.29 -35.84
N SER A 516 73.01 -42.79 -36.88
CA SER A 516 71.61 -43.13 -37.17
C SER A 516 71.51 -44.48 -37.89
N GLU A 517 70.41 -45.19 -37.65
CA GLU A 517 70.01 -46.41 -38.35
C GLU A 517 68.88 -46.08 -39.34
N TYR A 518 68.86 -46.74 -40.50
CA TYR A 518 67.89 -46.49 -41.56
C TYR A 518 67.04 -47.72 -41.86
N ILE A 519 65.75 -47.60 -41.63
CA ILE A 519 64.77 -48.65 -41.93
C ILE A 519 64.19 -48.39 -43.31
N TRP A 520 64.51 -49.28 -44.26
CA TRP A 520 63.99 -49.23 -45.61
C TRP A 520 62.83 -50.21 -45.79
N SER A 521 61.81 -49.79 -46.53
CA SER A 521 60.74 -50.67 -47.00
C SER A 521 60.42 -50.40 -48.47
N VAL A 522 60.14 -51.47 -49.23
CA VAL A 522 59.88 -51.40 -50.66
C VAL A 522 58.56 -52.09 -51.01
N ILE A 523 57.82 -51.53 -51.95
CA ILE A 523 56.59 -52.09 -52.54
C ILE A 523 56.78 -52.13 -54.05
N GLY A 524 56.58 -53.29 -54.71
CA GLY A 524 56.76 -53.46 -56.17
C GLY A 524 58.19 -53.87 -56.60
N GLY A 525 59.07 -54.16 -55.64
CA GLY A 525 60.43 -54.64 -55.84
C GLY A 525 60.95 -55.38 -54.61
N GLU A 526 62.21 -55.81 -54.65
CA GLU A 526 62.90 -56.49 -53.54
C GLU A 526 64.20 -55.75 -53.22
N ILE A 527 64.46 -55.46 -51.94
CA ILE A 527 65.76 -54.93 -51.49
C ILE A 527 66.73 -56.11 -51.41
N VAL A 528 67.75 -56.09 -52.26
CA VAL A 528 68.74 -57.19 -52.34
C VAL A 528 69.97 -56.96 -51.47
N SER A 529 70.26 -55.69 -51.10
CA SER A 529 71.35 -55.36 -50.16
C SER A 529 71.19 -53.96 -49.55
N GLY A 530 71.88 -53.70 -48.43
CA GLY A 530 71.94 -52.37 -47.80
C GLY A 530 70.90 -52.12 -46.69
N LEU A 531 70.21 -53.15 -46.19
CA LEU A 531 69.30 -52.99 -45.04
C LEU A 531 70.07 -52.47 -43.81
N GLY A 532 69.51 -51.46 -43.14
CA GLY A 532 70.11 -50.80 -41.97
C GLY A 532 71.15 -49.73 -42.31
N THR A 533 71.51 -49.53 -43.58
CA THR A 533 72.46 -48.50 -44.02
C THR A 533 71.75 -47.35 -44.73
N ASN A 534 72.41 -46.20 -44.89
CA ASN A 534 71.86 -45.04 -45.60
C ASN A 534 71.77 -45.24 -47.12
N GLU A 535 72.06 -46.43 -47.64
CA GLU A 535 72.02 -46.80 -49.05
C GLU A 535 71.51 -48.23 -49.22
N VAL A 536 70.66 -48.46 -50.23
CA VAL A 536 70.04 -49.75 -50.54
C VAL A 536 70.05 -50.03 -52.04
N ILE A 537 70.20 -51.31 -52.39
CA ILE A 537 70.01 -51.78 -53.77
C ILE A 537 68.66 -52.47 -53.86
N VAL A 538 67.83 -52.01 -54.79
CA VAL A 538 66.48 -52.51 -55.05
C VAL A 538 66.43 -53.10 -56.45
N VAL A 539 65.89 -54.32 -56.56
CA VAL A 539 65.53 -54.94 -57.83
C VAL A 539 64.03 -54.81 -58.01
N TRP A 540 63.62 -54.01 -58.98
CA TRP A 540 62.20 -53.78 -59.26
C TRP A 540 61.60 -54.93 -60.04
N SER A 541 60.43 -55.39 -59.59
CA SER A 541 59.71 -56.54 -60.17
C SER A 541 58.45 -56.11 -60.91
N ASP A 542 57.88 -54.97 -60.51
CA ASP A 542 56.65 -54.42 -61.05
C ASP A 542 56.89 -53.09 -61.80
N VAL A 543 55.93 -52.71 -62.64
CA VAL A 543 55.95 -51.45 -63.41
C VAL A 543 55.62 -50.20 -62.57
N SER A 544 55.33 -50.39 -61.30
CA SER A 544 55.04 -49.34 -60.31
C SER A 544 55.46 -49.81 -58.93
N GLY A 545 55.98 -48.91 -58.11
CA GLY A 545 56.41 -49.23 -56.75
C GLY A 545 56.79 -47.99 -55.95
N SER A 546 57.04 -48.17 -54.66
CA SER A 546 57.50 -47.12 -53.76
C SER A 546 58.62 -47.63 -52.84
N LEU A 547 59.60 -46.78 -52.57
CA LEU A 547 60.68 -47.00 -51.62
C LEU A 547 60.54 -45.99 -50.49
N THR A 548 60.47 -46.48 -49.25
CA THR A 548 60.34 -45.65 -48.06
C THR A 548 61.56 -45.83 -47.16
N VAL A 549 62.06 -44.74 -46.58
CA VAL A 549 63.09 -44.75 -45.53
C VAL A 549 62.61 -44.05 -44.27
N ARG A 550 62.89 -44.65 -43.12
CA ARG A 550 62.76 -44.03 -41.80
C ARG A 550 64.12 -43.99 -41.12
N GLU A 551 64.51 -42.81 -40.65
CA GLU A 551 65.73 -42.64 -39.87
C GLU A 551 65.44 -42.78 -38.37
N ILE A 552 66.26 -43.55 -37.65
CA ILE A 552 66.29 -43.60 -36.19
C ILE A 552 67.62 -43.01 -35.74
N SER A 553 67.59 -41.92 -34.97
CA SER A 553 68.81 -41.27 -34.49
C SER A 553 69.59 -42.18 -33.52
N SER A 554 70.87 -41.87 -33.29
CA SER A 554 71.69 -42.57 -32.28
C SER A 554 71.14 -42.52 -30.85
N THR A 555 70.20 -41.61 -30.56
CA THR A 555 69.50 -41.49 -29.26
C THR A 555 68.18 -42.27 -29.22
N GLY A 556 67.84 -43.02 -30.28
CA GLY A 556 66.60 -43.79 -30.38
C GLY A 556 65.36 -42.96 -30.75
N CYS A 557 65.52 -41.73 -31.22
CA CYS A 557 64.40 -40.91 -31.68
C CYS A 557 64.03 -41.32 -33.11
N GLU A 558 62.77 -41.68 -33.36
CA GLU A 558 62.28 -42.06 -34.68
C GLU A 558 61.90 -40.81 -35.49
N GLY A 559 62.43 -40.69 -36.71
CA GLY A 559 62.00 -39.70 -37.70
C GLY A 559 60.73 -40.11 -38.44
N PHE A 560 60.23 -39.22 -39.30
CA PHE A 560 59.09 -39.53 -40.17
C PHE A 560 59.49 -40.38 -41.38
N ASP A 561 58.52 -41.07 -41.97
CA ASP A 561 58.70 -41.83 -43.22
C ASP A 561 58.88 -40.90 -44.42
N VAL A 562 60.00 -41.06 -45.14
CA VAL A 562 60.26 -40.40 -46.41
C VAL A 562 60.03 -41.39 -47.55
N VAL A 563 59.18 -41.04 -48.53
CA VAL A 563 58.76 -41.96 -49.60
C VAL A 563 59.19 -41.46 -50.98
N LEU A 564 59.80 -42.34 -51.78
CA LEU A 564 60.09 -42.16 -53.20
C LEU A 564 59.19 -43.10 -54.02
N ASN A 565 58.48 -42.57 -55.01
CA ASN A 565 57.60 -43.36 -55.87
C ASN A 565 58.20 -43.53 -57.28
N LEU A 566 58.05 -44.71 -57.88
CA LEU A 566 58.45 -44.99 -59.25
C LEU A 566 57.43 -44.49 -60.28
N GLY A 567 57.94 -44.07 -61.45
CA GLY A 567 57.17 -43.86 -62.69
C GLY A 567 57.10 -45.12 -63.58
N SER A 568 56.19 -45.12 -64.57
CA SER A 568 55.89 -46.28 -65.46
C SER A 568 56.96 -46.59 -66.53
N VAL A 569 57.27 -47.87 -66.80
CA VAL A 569 58.41 -48.34 -67.66
C VAL A 569 58.00 -49.31 -68.82
N SER A 570 58.77 -49.33 -69.94
CA SER A 570 58.60 -50.09 -71.21
C SER A 570 59.60 -51.28 -71.42
N SER A 571 59.31 -52.22 -72.34
CA SER A 571 59.58 -53.69 -72.35
C SER A 571 60.88 -54.32 -73.01
N ILE A 572 61.39 -55.42 -72.40
CA ILE A 572 61.91 -56.80 -72.82
C ILE A 572 62.93 -57.06 -73.98
N PHE A 573 63.96 -57.94 -73.76
CA PHE A 573 64.54 -58.93 -74.74
C PHE A 573 65.28 -60.17 -74.10
N ASP A 574 65.32 -61.32 -74.82
CA ASP A 574 65.61 -62.75 -74.44
C ASP A 574 66.92 -63.36 -75.06
N HIS A 575 67.55 -64.41 -74.46
CA HIS A 575 68.09 -65.67 -75.09
C HIS A 575 69.03 -66.57 -74.20
N THR A 576 69.00 -67.90 -74.46
CA THR A 576 69.55 -69.08 -73.72
C THR A 576 70.81 -69.80 -74.32
N VAL A 577 71.76 -70.38 -73.53
CA VAL A 577 72.89 -71.28 -73.98
C VAL A 577 73.26 -72.41 -72.94
N GLN A 578 73.66 -73.64 -73.37
CA GLN A 578 73.94 -74.87 -72.56
C GLN A 578 75.44 -75.34 -72.50
N PHE A 579 75.89 -75.91 -71.37
CA PHE A 579 77.22 -76.52 -71.08
C PHE A 579 77.06 -77.91 -70.41
N SER A 580 77.83 -78.95 -70.79
CA SER A 580 77.64 -80.32 -70.25
C SER A 580 78.94 -81.16 -70.14
N VAL A 581 79.04 -81.99 -69.08
CA VAL A 581 80.19 -82.89 -68.82
C VAL A 581 79.76 -84.33 -68.50
N TYR A 582 80.36 -85.33 -69.15
CA TYR A 582 80.07 -86.77 -68.94
C TYR A 582 81.27 -87.67 -69.33
N PRO A 583 81.40 -88.92 -68.82
CA PRO A 583 80.61 -89.49 -67.73
C PRO A 583 80.90 -88.80 -66.40
N ASN A 584 79.90 -88.75 -65.54
CA ASN A 584 80.00 -88.23 -64.18
C ASN A 584 79.14 -89.14 -63.28
N PRO A 585 79.72 -90.00 -62.42
CA PRO A 585 81.14 -90.08 -62.05
C PRO A 585 82.07 -90.57 -63.17
N ALA A 586 83.30 -90.07 -63.19
CA ALA A 586 84.33 -90.41 -64.15
C ALA A 586 85.41 -91.31 -63.52
N ASN A 587 85.96 -92.23 -64.32
CA ASN A 587 87.11 -93.04 -63.92
C ASN A 587 88.39 -92.37 -64.44
N ASP A 588 88.90 -92.76 -65.61
CA ASP A 588 90.14 -92.18 -66.15
C ASP A 588 89.95 -90.93 -67.03
N ASN A 589 88.78 -90.73 -67.65
CA ASN A 589 88.56 -89.65 -68.61
C ASN A 589 87.16 -88.99 -68.46
N ILE A 590 87.07 -87.69 -68.71
CA ILE A 590 85.81 -86.95 -68.90
C ILE A 590 85.72 -86.35 -70.30
N VAL A 591 84.49 -86.21 -70.81
CA VAL A 591 84.16 -85.51 -72.05
C VAL A 591 83.38 -84.25 -71.72
N VAL A 592 83.91 -83.11 -72.16
CA VAL A 592 83.27 -81.79 -72.05
C VAL A 592 82.70 -81.40 -73.40
N VAL A 593 81.39 -81.19 -73.46
CA VAL A 593 80.69 -80.68 -74.64
C VAL A 593 80.29 -79.23 -74.40
N SER A 594 80.77 -78.34 -75.27
CA SER A 594 80.49 -76.91 -75.23
C SER A 594 80.23 -76.43 -76.65
N ASP A 595 79.11 -75.74 -76.85
CA ASP A 595 78.77 -75.09 -78.13
C ASP A 595 79.52 -73.74 -78.30
N LEU A 596 80.34 -73.38 -77.32
CA LEU A 596 80.94 -72.06 -77.21
C LEU A 596 82.32 -72.02 -77.88
N GLY A 597 82.56 -70.97 -78.66
CA GLY A 597 83.86 -70.65 -79.23
C GLY A 597 84.89 -70.32 -78.15
N LEU A 598 86.09 -70.91 -78.26
CA LEU A 598 87.28 -70.70 -77.40
C LEU A 598 86.98 -70.55 -75.90
N SER A 599 86.57 -71.63 -75.22
CA SER A 599 86.38 -71.64 -73.76
C SER A 599 87.64 -72.16 -73.05
N ILE A 600 88.08 -71.47 -71.98
CA ILE A 600 89.06 -72.05 -71.05
C ILE A 600 88.30 -72.85 -70.00
N VAL A 601 88.68 -74.11 -69.82
CA VAL A 601 88.14 -74.96 -68.77
C VAL A 601 89.17 -75.12 -67.66
N THR A 602 88.72 -74.91 -66.43
CA THR A 602 89.53 -75.10 -65.22
C THR A 602 88.80 -76.07 -64.28
N ILE A 603 89.52 -77.06 -63.74
CA ILE A 603 89.02 -77.98 -62.72
C ILE A 603 89.62 -77.59 -61.37
N PHE A 604 88.77 -77.42 -60.38
CA PHE A 604 89.12 -77.09 -59.01
C PHE A 604 88.87 -78.28 -58.08
N ASP A 605 89.78 -78.53 -57.14
CA ASP A 605 89.54 -79.47 -56.05
C ASP A 605 88.56 -78.91 -54.99
N ALA A 606 88.22 -79.72 -54.00
CA ALA A 606 87.29 -79.34 -52.92
C ALA A 606 87.78 -78.15 -52.05
N THR A 607 89.07 -77.79 -52.12
CA THR A 607 89.63 -76.61 -51.42
C THR A 607 89.65 -75.35 -52.28
N GLY A 608 89.24 -75.45 -53.56
CA GLY A 608 89.21 -74.32 -54.50
C GLY A 608 90.53 -74.08 -55.24
N ARG A 609 91.51 -74.98 -55.14
CA ARG A 609 92.76 -74.90 -55.88
C ARG A 609 92.58 -75.47 -57.29
N ASP A 610 93.13 -74.82 -58.30
CA ASP A 610 93.11 -75.32 -59.68
C ASP A 610 94.06 -76.52 -59.83
N VAL A 611 93.50 -77.67 -60.19
CA VAL A 611 94.22 -78.93 -60.38
C VAL A 611 94.42 -79.27 -61.86
N TYR A 612 93.62 -78.66 -62.73
CA TYR A 612 93.72 -78.82 -64.19
C TYR A 612 93.23 -77.57 -64.89
N LYS A 613 93.91 -77.18 -65.98
CA LYS A 613 93.49 -76.05 -66.82
C LYS A 613 93.85 -76.30 -68.27
N GLN A 614 92.87 -76.18 -69.16
CA GLN A 614 93.10 -76.34 -70.59
C GLN A 614 92.16 -75.44 -71.39
N GLN A 615 92.67 -74.89 -72.49
CA GLN A 615 91.85 -74.22 -73.49
C GLN A 615 91.22 -75.27 -74.42
N LEU A 616 89.89 -75.24 -74.54
CA LEU A 616 89.15 -76.14 -75.41
C LEU A 616 89.33 -75.72 -76.87
N VAL A 617 89.74 -76.66 -77.71
CA VAL A 617 90.00 -76.41 -79.14
C VAL A 617 88.86 -76.94 -80.02
N ASN A 618 88.12 -77.93 -79.53
CA ASN A 618 86.99 -78.55 -80.22
C ASN A 618 85.67 -78.35 -79.46
N ARG A 619 84.52 -78.57 -80.10
CA ARG A 619 83.20 -78.58 -79.44
C ARG A 619 83.07 -79.68 -78.38
N THR A 620 83.81 -80.76 -78.56
CA THR A 620 83.88 -81.91 -77.66
C THR A 620 85.35 -82.17 -77.36
N ASN A 621 85.75 -82.11 -76.08
CA ASN A 621 87.13 -82.37 -75.67
C ASN A 621 87.13 -83.48 -74.62
N THR A 622 88.06 -84.41 -74.76
CA THR A 622 88.32 -85.44 -73.75
C THR A 622 89.48 -84.97 -72.88
N ILE A 623 89.26 -84.96 -71.57
CA ILE A 623 90.24 -84.59 -70.56
C ILE A 623 90.59 -85.84 -69.76
N ASP A 624 91.88 -86.14 -69.70
CA ASP A 624 92.45 -87.21 -68.87
C ASP A 624 92.48 -86.75 -67.41
N VAL A 625 91.79 -87.50 -66.56
CA VAL A 625 91.66 -87.27 -65.12
C VAL A 625 92.25 -88.44 -64.32
N SER A 626 92.99 -89.36 -64.94
CA SER A 626 93.58 -90.55 -64.30
C SER A 626 94.57 -90.24 -63.16
N ASN A 627 95.07 -88.99 -63.13
CA ASN A 627 96.02 -88.52 -62.13
C ASN A 627 95.35 -87.76 -60.97
N LEU A 628 94.03 -87.60 -60.99
CA LEU A 628 93.27 -86.97 -59.90
C LEU A 628 92.85 -88.03 -58.88
N ALA A 629 92.88 -87.70 -57.59
CA ALA A 629 92.45 -88.63 -56.55
C ALA A 629 90.91 -88.77 -56.54
N ASN A 630 90.40 -89.88 -56.00
CA ASN A 630 88.95 -90.09 -55.85
C ASN A 630 88.34 -88.97 -54.99
N GLY A 631 87.33 -88.26 -55.53
CA GLY A 631 86.79 -87.06 -54.89
C GLY A 631 85.82 -86.26 -55.75
N THR A 632 85.28 -85.18 -55.19
CA THR A 632 84.40 -84.24 -55.90
C THR A 632 85.20 -83.02 -56.35
N TYR A 633 85.07 -82.65 -57.61
CA TYR A 633 85.75 -81.52 -58.25
C TYR A 633 84.73 -80.59 -58.92
N ARG A 634 85.10 -79.32 -59.11
CA ARG A 634 84.28 -78.34 -59.83
C ARG A 634 84.94 -77.98 -61.16
N ILE A 635 84.21 -78.13 -62.24
CA ILE A 635 84.65 -77.75 -63.58
C ILE A 635 83.95 -76.45 -63.99
N VAL A 636 84.75 -75.46 -64.39
CA VAL A 636 84.28 -74.12 -64.76
C VAL A 636 84.69 -73.84 -66.19
N ALA A 637 83.73 -73.37 -66.99
CA ALA A 637 83.95 -72.84 -68.34
C ALA A 637 83.71 -71.33 -68.33
N ASP A 638 84.77 -70.58 -68.62
CA ASP A 638 84.72 -69.13 -68.81
C ASP A 638 84.54 -68.82 -70.31
N THR A 639 83.50 -68.04 -70.64
CA THR A 639 83.20 -67.59 -72.01
C THR A 639 82.96 -66.09 -72.06
N ASN A 640 82.95 -65.49 -73.25
CA ASN A 640 82.66 -64.06 -73.44
C ASN A 640 81.25 -63.68 -72.98
N ASP A 641 80.31 -64.64 -72.97
CA ASP A 641 78.90 -64.46 -72.61
C ASP A 641 78.61 -64.80 -71.13
N GLY A 642 79.66 -65.05 -70.34
CA GLY A 642 79.59 -65.31 -68.91
C GLY A 642 80.24 -66.61 -68.46
N ARG A 643 80.14 -66.87 -67.15
CA ARG A 643 80.79 -67.98 -66.45
C ARG A 643 79.78 -69.08 -66.12
N ARG A 644 80.08 -70.33 -66.48
CA ARG A 644 79.25 -71.51 -66.18
C ARG A 644 80.05 -72.55 -65.39
N MET A 645 79.41 -73.20 -64.43
CA MET A 645 80.05 -74.15 -63.50
C MET A 645 79.22 -75.44 -63.40
N GLN A 646 79.90 -76.59 -63.34
CA GLN A 646 79.31 -77.90 -63.04
C GLN A 646 80.19 -78.66 -62.05
N THR A 647 79.60 -79.61 -61.31
CA THR A 647 80.32 -80.50 -60.39
C THR A 647 80.57 -81.85 -61.07
N ILE A 648 81.78 -82.39 -60.92
CA ILE A 648 82.16 -83.73 -61.38
C ILE A 648 82.71 -84.58 -60.22
N VAL A 649 82.53 -85.89 -60.29
CA VAL A 649 83.03 -86.86 -59.30
C VAL A 649 84.02 -87.79 -59.99
N ILE A 650 85.23 -87.92 -59.44
CA ILE A 650 86.25 -88.87 -59.91
C ILE A 650 86.26 -90.09 -58.98
N SER A 651 86.19 -91.29 -59.56
CA SER A 651 86.22 -92.58 -58.86
C SER A 651 86.91 -93.62 -59.73
N HIS A 652 88.20 -93.85 -59.46
CA HIS A 652 88.98 -94.95 -60.03
C HIS A 652 88.55 -96.33 -59.55
#